data_AF-A0A976DBM1-F1
#
_entry.id   AF-A0A976DBM1-F1
#
_cell.length_a   1.000
_cell.length_b   1.000
_cell.length_c   1.000
_cell.angle_alpha   90.00
_cell.angle_beta   90.00
_cell.angle_gamma   90.00
#
_symmetry.space_group_name_H-M   'P 1'
#
loop_
_entity.id
_entity.type
_entity.pdbx_description
1 polymer ?
#
loop_
_entity_poly.entity_id
_entity_poly.type
_entity_poly.pdbx_seq_one_letter_code
_entity_poly.pdbx_strand_id
1 'polypeptide(L)'
;MRHFFWRSFLLTATVVASTILTFAQTPKRVLVFSKTMGFRHASITDGKIAVAKLGAENSFGVDTTENAALFTDANLKKYSAVIFLNTTGNVLNDAQQVAFERYIQAGGGFVGVHAAADCEYDWPWYGQLVGGYFDGHPSNPNVQEGEAYVTNANHASMVGFPARWKTKDEFYNYKQMPKDLVILAKIDEKSYREGKMGDNHPIAWYHDYDGGKSFYTGFGHSDYNFYDAIFLKHLLGGIQSVLASSLDYSKSKPEENRFTKTILGEKFYEPTELAVLADQRVLFAERHGDLKLYHPKTNKIKVVGKIPVYDKFEYGLMGLNIDPNFKENKWVYLYYSPVANANGDTAQRLVRMKYDDLKDTLLAATEQVLLRVPVKRNDCCHTGGSIAWDKKGNLYLSTGDDVNPFQSDGYGPIDGRDGRAGFDGRASSSNTNDLRGKILRIKPNTDNTAGYTIPEGNLFPSSQYGQGVRPEIYVMGNRNPYRIAVDQRTGFLYWGEVGPDAGENKDGRGPRGHDEVNQARQAGYFGWPLFVADNRAYNEYNFDKKTSGPAFDAAKPINNSKHNTGLQELPPAQKAFIYYPYADSPEFGAIVGKGGRNAMGGPTYYYDDYAESNVKFPRYYDGKFFAYDWMRDWINPVTMTKEGDFVSMERFMPSNKFAHPIDMQFANDGSLYVLEYGNNWFAQNDDAKLVRITYNGGNRPPLAAASVDKKVGAAPLKVAFSSKGSLDYDEDAIKYEWSFGKGLPKSALPNPTFVYVKAGVYTATLKVTDALGNSSTQNVEVRVGNDVPKVEIAVKGNKTFYWDKQAVDYEVNVADKEDGTLANGKIKAEDVMVSIDYLEGFDKTMLAQGHQMNTSLSTGKRLIDLSDCKACHGIDNKSVGPAYRDVAKKYKGAFEIEGKLSDKIIKGGGGVWGEQAMSAHPQISKDDAKEMVRYILSLANEQEKPKYAAKGSYTTENKAKAGSYVISASYTDKGKGKIGPISSSESIALRPAKVKANSYDAAKEHMNYKVGDNEVVVAIAPKGYFMFKDVDLSGVGSLSAFAIASNPQVQGGILDIRTGSATGPVIGTMDIKFGTMGSISTPIQKTDGKVDLYFTFHKDAPEAGKALFAIDWLQFNRAAM
;
A
#
# COMPACT_ATOMS: atom_id res chain seq x y z
N MET A 1 -70.37 -4.65 71.69
CA MET A 1 -68.92 -4.66 71.92
C MET A 1 -68.30 -5.62 70.92
N ARG A 2 -67.34 -5.15 70.10
CA ARG A 2 -66.44 -5.93 69.24
C ARG A 2 -67.02 -6.61 67.97
N HIS A 3 -66.08 -6.81 67.02
CA HIS A 3 -66.04 -7.80 65.94
C HIS A 3 -66.75 -7.39 64.63
N PHE A 4 -66.22 -7.53 63.40
CA PHE A 4 -65.11 -8.32 62.84
C PHE A 4 -64.68 -7.75 61.45
N PHE A 5 -63.51 -8.17 60.96
CA PHE A 5 -62.83 -7.73 59.72
C PHE A 5 -63.53 -8.04 58.40
N TRP A 6 -63.30 -7.20 57.39
CA TRP A 6 -63.81 -7.31 56.01
C TRP A 6 -62.67 -7.50 55.00
N ARG A 7 -62.84 -8.48 54.11
CA ARG A 7 -62.33 -8.48 52.73
C ARG A 7 -63.42 -9.12 51.88
N SER A 8 -63.88 -8.43 50.84
CA SER A 8 -64.74 -9.04 49.82
C SER A 8 -64.54 -8.36 48.48
N PHE A 9 -64.31 -9.22 47.50
CA PHE A 9 -64.43 -9.01 46.06
C PHE A 9 -65.78 -8.39 45.68
N LEU A 10 -65.80 -7.59 44.61
CA LEU A 10 -66.91 -7.63 43.67
C LEU A 10 -66.51 -7.18 42.27
N LEU A 11 -66.89 -8.02 41.32
CA LEU A 11 -66.88 -7.90 39.87
C LEU A 11 -67.78 -6.73 39.41
N THR A 12 -67.33 -5.96 38.43
CA THR A 12 -68.20 -5.38 37.39
C THR A 12 -67.43 -5.27 36.08
N ALA A 13 -68.02 -5.84 35.02
CA ALA A 13 -67.51 -5.83 33.66
C ALA A 13 -67.71 -4.45 33.00
N THR A 14 -66.70 -3.98 32.27
CA THR A 14 -66.87 -3.00 31.19
C THR A 14 -65.93 -3.37 30.04
N VAL A 15 -66.48 -3.42 28.83
CA VAL A 15 -65.85 -3.80 27.57
C VAL A 15 -64.64 -2.90 27.27
N VAL A 16 -63.45 -3.49 27.08
CA VAL A 16 -62.28 -2.81 26.53
C VAL A 16 -61.89 -3.49 25.22
N ALA A 17 -62.02 -2.75 24.12
CA ALA A 17 -61.52 -3.13 22.81
C ALA A 17 -60.00 -3.34 22.88
N SER A 18 -59.54 -4.56 22.66
CA SER A 18 -58.13 -4.87 22.49
C SER A 18 -57.71 -4.54 21.06
N THR A 19 -57.11 -3.37 20.86
CA THR A 19 -56.26 -3.11 19.69
C THR A 19 -54.96 -3.88 19.88
N ILE A 20 -54.84 -5.01 19.20
CA ILE A 20 -53.56 -5.69 18.98
C ILE A 20 -52.72 -4.77 18.10
N LEU A 21 -51.79 -4.02 18.70
CA LEU A 21 -50.68 -3.39 17.99
C LEU A 21 -49.74 -4.51 17.55
N THR A 22 -49.97 -5.05 16.36
CA THR A 22 -48.94 -5.80 15.63
C THR A 22 -47.78 -4.84 15.37
N PHE A 23 -46.65 -5.04 16.03
CA PHE A 23 -45.39 -4.43 15.62
C PHE A 23 -45.08 -4.92 14.20
N ALA A 24 -45.41 -4.10 13.20
CA ALA A 24 -45.01 -4.36 11.83
C ALA A 24 -43.48 -4.35 11.78
N GLN A 25 -42.88 -5.52 11.54
CA GLN A 25 -41.46 -5.63 11.24
C GLN A 25 -41.15 -4.72 10.05
N THR A 26 -40.17 -3.83 10.20
CA THR A 26 -39.75 -2.93 9.11
C THR A 26 -39.49 -3.78 7.86
N PRO A 27 -40.16 -3.53 6.73
CA PRO A 27 -40.02 -4.38 5.55
C PRO A 27 -38.56 -4.39 5.10
N LYS A 28 -38.04 -5.58 4.74
CA LYS A 28 -36.69 -5.73 4.17
C LYS A 28 -36.54 -4.77 2.99
N ARG A 29 -35.36 -4.17 2.81
CA ARG A 29 -35.09 -3.25 1.69
C ARG A 29 -33.88 -3.70 0.90
N VAL A 30 -33.83 -3.37 -0.38
CA VAL A 30 -32.65 -3.55 -1.24
C VAL A 30 -32.23 -2.23 -1.88
N LEU A 31 -30.92 -2.04 -2.04
CA LEU A 31 -30.36 -0.91 -2.77
C LEU A 31 -29.90 -1.38 -4.15
N VAL A 32 -30.51 -0.86 -5.22
CA VAL A 32 -30.07 -1.09 -6.60
C VAL A 32 -29.07 -0.02 -6.99
N PHE A 33 -27.82 -0.42 -7.15
CA PHE A 33 -26.72 0.41 -7.59
C PHE A 33 -26.38 0.12 -9.05
N SER A 34 -26.32 1.14 -9.90
CA SER A 34 -26.12 0.97 -11.35
C SER A 34 -25.17 2.02 -11.95
N LYS A 35 -24.20 2.50 -11.18
CA LYS A 35 -23.18 3.42 -11.67
C LYS A 35 -22.26 2.69 -12.66
N THR A 36 -21.88 3.37 -13.73
CA THR A 36 -20.97 2.84 -14.76
C THR A 36 -19.87 3.85 -15.04
N MET A 37 -18.62 3.42 -15.01
CA MET A 37 -17.44 4.16 -15.48
C MET A 37 -16.90 3.58 -16.81
N GLY A 38 -17.43 2.44 -17.25
CA GLY A 38 -17.18 1.82 -18.55
C GLY A 38 -18.43 1.80 -19.43
N PHE A 39 -18.65 0.69 -20.14
CA PHE A 39 -19.80 0.52 -21.03
C PHE A 39 -21.13 0.61 -20.27
N ARG A 40 -22.11 1.32 -20.84
CA ARG A 40 -23.43 1.51 -20.23
C ARG A 40 -24.48 0.67 -20.95
N HIS A 41 -25.07 -0.28 -20.22
CA HIS A 41 -26.10 -1.17 -20.72
C HIS A 41 -27.46 -0.49 -20.80
N ALA A 42 -28.17 -0.63 -21.93
CA ALA A 42 -29.51 -0.07 -22.11
C ALA A 42 -30.53 -0.67 -21.10
N SER A 43 -30.34 -1.94 -20.75
CA SER A 43 -31.20 -2.72 -19.85
C SER A 43 -31.18 -2.27 -18.39
N ILE A 44 -30.31 -1.33 -17.98
CA ILE A 44 -30.29 -0.78 -16.61
C ILE A 44 -31.66 -0.19 -16.25
N THR A 45 -32.33 0.48 -17.19
CA THR A 45 -33.64 1.11 -16.94
C THR A 45 -34.70 0.04 -16.67
N ASP A 46 -34.80 -0.97 -17.53
CA ASP A 46 -35.74 -2.08 -17.39
C ASP A 46 -35.44 -2.92 -16.15
N GLY A 47 -34.17 -3.14 -15.83
CA GLY A 47 -33.77 -3.85 -14.61
C GLY A 47 -34.19 -3.14 -13.33
N LYS A 48 -34.06 -1.80 -13.26
CA LYS A 48 -34.56 -1.02 -12.10
C LYS A 48 -36.07 -1.18 -11.95
N ILE A 49 -36.82 -1.10 -13.06
CA ILE A 49 -38.28 -1.26 -13.06
C ILE A 49 -38.67 -2.68 -12.64
N ALA A 50 -38.01 -3.70 -13.18
CA ALA A 50 -38.25 -5.09 -12.85
C ALA A 50 -38.00 -5.38 -11.36
N VAL A 51 -36.89 -4.92 -10.79
CA VAL A 51 -36.61 -5.11 -9.36
C VAL A 51 -37.62 -4.36 -8.49
N ALA A 52 -38.00 -3.13 -8.85
CA ALA A 52 -39.03 -2.38 -8.15
C ALA A 52 -40.39 -3.13 -8.15
N LYS A 53 -40.77 -3.70 -9.29
CA LYS A 53 -41.96 -4.55 -9.42
C LYS A 53 -41.86 -5.80 -8.55
N LEU A 54 -40.73 -6.52 -8.60
CA LEU A 54 -40.49 -7.69 -7.76
C LEU A 54 -40.60 -7.35 -6.26
N GLY A 55 -40.05 -6.20 -5.84
CA GLY A 55 -40.16 -5.72 -4.47
C GLY A 55 -41.61 -5.45 -4.03
N ALA A 56 -42.37 -4.75 -4.87
CA ALA A 56 -43.79 -4.48 -4.63
C ALA A 56 -44.63 -5.77 -4.54
N GLU A 57 -44.34 -6.77 -5.37
CA GLU A 57 -45.06 -8.05 -5.40
C GLU A 57 -44.63 -9.01 -4.28
N ASN A 58 -43.44 -8.85 -3.69
CA ASN A 58 -42.84 -9.81 -2.74
C ASN A 58 -42.44 -9.19 -1.39
N SER A 59 -43.05 -8.07 -1.02
CA SER A 59 -42.94 -7.45 0.32
C SER A 59 -41.52 -7.02 0.73
N PHE A 60 -40.75 -6.45 -0.20
CA PHE A 60 -39.50 -5.74 0.12
C PHE A 60 -39.40 -4.38 -0.58
N GLY A 61 -38.84 -3.38 0.12
CA GLY A 61 -38.63 -2.04 -0.44
C GLY A 61 -37.44 -2.00 -1.38
N VAL A 62 -37.47 -1.11 -2.37
CA VAL A 62 -36.41 -0.93 -3.37
C VAL A 62 -36.05 0.54 -3.46
N ASP A 63 -34.77 0.86 -3.22
CA ASP A 63 -34.19 2.16 -3.52
C ASP A 63 -33.19 2.00 -4.67
N THR A 64 -33.09 2.99 -5.55
CA THR A 64 -32.14 2.95 -6.68
C THR A 64 -31.21 4.15 -6.64
N THR A 65 -29.93 3.97 -6.95
CA THR A 65 -28.96 5.06 -7.00
C THR A 65 -27.83 4.81 -8.01
N GLU A 66 -27.26 5.89 -8.53
CA GLU A 66 -25.97 5.89 -9.23
C GLU A 66 -24.92 6.71 -8.45
N ASN A 67 -25.28 7.23 -7.27
CA ASN A 67 -24.41 8.03 -6.43
C ASN A 67 -23.61 7.14 -5.46
N ALA A 68 -22.33 6.93 -5.75
CA ALA A 68 -21.42 6.16 -4.91
C ALA A 68 -21.20 6.77 -3.51
N ALA A 69 -21.47 8.07 -3.31
CA ALA A 69 -21.36 8.70 -1.98
C ALA A 69 -22.35 8.15 -0.95
N LEU A 70 -23.32 7.33 -1.37
CA LEU A 70 -24.25 6.61 -0.49
C LEU A 70 -23.68 5.29 0.07
N PHE A 71 -22.47 4.88 -0.33
CA PHE A 71 -21.76 3.73 0.23
C PHE A 71 -21.06 4.15 1.54
N THR A 72 -21.88 4.35 2.57
CA THR A 72 -21.45 4.61 3.95
C THR A 72 -22.12 3.61 4.87
N ASP A 73 -21.48 3.28 6.01
CA ASP A 73 -22.07 2.39 7.02
C ASP A 73 -23.47 2.82 7.44
N ALA A 74 -23.67 4.13 7.68
CA ALA A 74 -24.95 4.69 8.11
C ALA A 74 -26.08 4.45 7.09
N ASN A 75 -25.77 4.51 5.81
CA ASN A 75 -26.76 4.28 4.77
C ASN A 75 -26.94 2.79 4.48
N LEU A 76 -25.86 2.01 4.39
CA LEU A 76 -25.92 0.58 4.06
C LEU A 76 -26.65 -0.25 5.13
N LYS A 77 -26.62 0.19 6.40
CA LYS A 77 -27.41 -0.39 7.51
C LYS A 77 -28.91 -0.52 7.24
N LYS A 78 -29.46 0.23 6.29
CA LYS A 78 -30.90 0.24 5.96
C LYS A 78 -31.31 -0.90 5.03
N TYR A 79 -30.35 -1.60 4.42
CA TYR A 79 -30.59 -2.54 3.32
C TYR A 79 -30.21 -3.97 3.72
N SER A 80 -31.05 -4.93 3.36
CA SER A 80 -30.79 -6.37 3.53
C SER A 80 -29.95 -6.94 2.39
N ALA A 81 -29.97 -6.30 1.21
CA ALA A 81 -29.11 -6.64 0.09
C ALA A 81 -28.76 -5.40 -0.76
N VAL A 82 -27.59 -5.41 -1.40
CA VAL A 82 -27.18 -4.44 -2.41
C VAL A 82 -27.06 -5.16 -3.75
N ILE A 83 -27.70 -4.61 -4.78
CA ILE A 83 -27.74 -5.16 -6.13
C ILE A 83 -26.87 -4.30 -7.02
N PHE A 84 -25.80 -4.88 -7.58
CA PHE A 84 -25.01 -4.25 -8.64
C PHE A 84 -25.65 -4.64 -9.97
N LEU A 85 -26.44 -3.72 -10.51
CA LEU A 85 -27.20 -3.91 -11.74
C LEU A 85 -26.42 -3.33 -12.91
N ASN A 86 -25.71 -4.19 -13.64
CA ASN A 86 -24.95 -3.83 -14.84
C ASN A 86 -23.93 -2.69 -14.62
N THR A 87 -23.27 -2.66 -13.45
CA THR A 87 -22.18 -1.73 -13.12
C THR A 87 -20.91 -2.07 -13.89
N THR A 88 -20.15 -1.09 -14.38
CA THR A 88 -18.91 -1.34 -15.14
C THR A 88 -17.78 -0.40 -14.74
N GLY A 89 -16.53 -0.88 -14.76
CA GLY A 89 -15.32 -0.15 -14.34
C GLY A 89 -15.18 0.00 -12.82
N ASN A 90 -14.27 0.89 -12.37
CA ASN A 90 -14.05 1.16 -10.94
C ASN A 90 -14.98 2.30 -10.47
N VAL A 91 -16.02 1.96 -9.72
CA VAL A 91 -17.16 2.82 -9.41
C VAL A 91 -17.14 3.36 -7.97
N LEU A 92 -16.42 2.70 -7.06
CA LEU A 92 -16.19 3.06 -5.66
C LEU A 92 -14.74 3.51 -5.43
N ASN A 93 -14.52 4.37 -4.43
CA ASN A 93 -13.19 4.69 -3.91
C ASN A 93 -12.87 3.89 -2.65
N ASP A 94 -11.63 3.94 -2.15
CA ASP A 94 -11.16 3.16 -1.00
C ASP A 94 -12.07 3.24 0.24
N ALA A 95 -12.57 4.43 0.58
CA ALA A 95 -13.46 4.60 1.74
C ALA A 95 -14.82 3.93 1.53
N GLN A 96 -15.35 3.98 0.30
CA GLN A 96 -16.60 3.33 -0.09
C GLN A 96 -16.44 1.82 -0.21
N GLN A 97 -15.29 1.34 -0.70
CA GLN A 97 -14.92 -0.08 -0.70
C GLN A 97 -14.91 -0.62 0.73
N VAL A 98 -14.21 0.05 1.66
CA VAL A 98 -14.18 -0.33 3.08
C VAL A 98 -15.57 -0.36 3.71
N ALA A 99 -16.43 0.62 3.43
CA ALA A 99 -17.82 0.61 3.92
C ALA A 99 -18.61 -0.59 3.36
N PHE A 100 -18.35 -0.99 2.11
CA PHE A 100 -18.99 -2.14 1.49
C PHE A 100 -18.46 -3.47 2.02
N GLU A 101 -17.15 -3.62 2.27
CA GLU A 101 -16.56 -4.78 2.97
C GLU A 101 -17.23 -4.96 4.32
N ARG A 102 -17.29 -3.88 5.11
CA ARG A 102 -17.89 -3.89 6.44
C ARG A 102 -19.36 -4.27 6.39
N TYR A 103 -20.10 -3.83 5.38
CA TYR A 103 -21.50 -4.21 5.17
C TYR A 103 -21.65 -5.72 4.89
N ILE A 104 -20.81 -6.31 4.03
CA ILE A 104 -20.82 -7.75 3.77
C ILE A 104 -20.42 -8.54 5.03
N GLN A 105 -19.38 -8.11 5.74
CA GLN A 105 -18.95 -8.68 7.03
C GLN A 105 -20.02 -8.62 8.12
N ALA A 106 -20.87 -7.60 8.07
CA ALA A 106 -22.03 -7.50 8.96
C ALA A 106 -23.16 -8.50 8.62
N GLY A 107 -23.02 -9.29 7.55
CA GLY A 107 -24.03 -10.23 7.06
C GLY A 107 -24.88 -9.70 5.91
N GLY A 108 -24.48 -8.59 5.28
CA GLY A 108 -25.19 -8.00 4.15
C GLY A 108 -25.24 -8.92 2.92
N GLY A 109 -26.36 -8.89 2.20
CA GLY A 109 -26.51 -9.60 0.94
C GLY A 109 -25.94 -8.82 -0.25
N PHE A 110 -25.40 -9.54 -1.23
CA PHE A 110 -24.96 -9.01 -2.52
C PHE A 110 -25.62 -9.74 -3.68
N VAL A 111 -26.05 -9.00 -4.70
CA VAL A 111 -26.49 -9.53 -5.98
C VAL A 111 -25.72 -8.86 -7.11
N GLY A 112 -24.98 -9.64 -7.90
CA GLY A 112 -24.39 -9.17 -9.15
C GLY A 112 -25.24 -9.58 -10.35
N VAL A 113 -25.54 -8.63 -11.24
CA VAL A 113 -26.26 -8.89 -12.50
C VAL A 113 -25.36 -8.54 -13.67
N HIS A 114 -25.16 -9.54 -14.55
CA HIS A 114 -24.42 -9.50 -15.80
C HIS A 114 -23.11 -8.71 -15.74
N ALA A 115 -23.13 -7.40 -16.03
CA ALA A 115 -21.93 -6.58 -16.07
C ALA A 115 -21.32 -6.29 -14.69
N ALA A 116 -21.96 -6.67 -13.59
CA ALA A 116 -21.32 -6.61 -12.26
C ALA A 116 -19.96 -7.36 -12.19
N ALA A 117 -19.72 -8.33 -13.08
CA ALA A 117 -18.42 -9.00 -13.23
C ALA A 117 -17.36 -8.16 -13.99
N ASP A 118 -17.78 -7.11 -14.70
CA ASP A 118 -16.96 -6.12 -15.40
C ASP A 118 -16.70 -4.87 -14.53
N CYS A 119 -16.57 -5.04 -13.21
CA CYS A 119 -16.52 -3.96 -12.23
C CYS A 119 -15.42 -4.19 -11.18
N GLU A 120 -14.79 -3.10 -10.69
CA GLU A 120 -13.80 -3.09 -9.59
C GLU A 120 -12.56 -4.00 -9.78
N TYR A 121 -11.97 -4.04 -10.99
CA TYR A 121 -10.83 -4.91 -11.31
C TYR A 121 -9.61 -4.75 -10.40
N ASP A 122 -9.39 -3.55 -9.87
CA ASP A 122 -8.23 -3.24 -9.02
C ASP A 122 -8.45 -3.63 -7.54
N TRP A 123 -9.60 -4.22 -7.21
CA TRP A 123 -9.98 -4.59 -5.85
C TRP A 123 -10.20 -6.11 -5.72
N PRO A 124 -9.14 -6.91 -5.48
CA PRO A 124 -9.22 -8.37 -5.49
C PRO A 124 -10.30 -8.98 -4.58
N TRP A 125 -10.61 -8.33 -3.46
CA TRP A 125 -11.68 -8.76 -2.56
C TRP A 125 -13.06 -8.74 -3.24
N TYR A 126 -13.35 -7.74 -4.09
CA TYR A 126 -14.60 -7.71 -4.86
C TYR A 126 -14.67 -8.84 -5.88
N GLY A 127 -13.55 -9.15 -6.54
CA GLY A 127 -13.44 -10.28 -7.47
C GLY A 127 -13.84 -11.61 -6.82
N GLN A 128 -13.44 -11.81 -5.57
CA GLN A 128 -13.87 -12.96 -4.77
C GLN A 128 -15.35 -12.86 -4.39
N LEU A 129 -15.86 -11.68 -3.97
CA LEU A 129 -17.28 -11.48 -3.66
C LEU A 129 -18.19 -11.82 -4.85
N VAL A 130 -17.90 -11.26 -6.04
CA VAL A 130 -18.69 -11.48 -7.27
C VAL A 130 -18.49 -12.90 -7.82
N GLY A 131 -17.33 -13.51 -7.57
CA GLY A 131 -17.01 -14.89 -7.93
C GLY A 131 -16.42 -15.08 -9.33
N GLY A 132 -16.11 -14.00 -10.05
CA GLY A 132 -15.44 -14.07 -11.36
C GLY A 132 -15.41 -12.72 -12.06
N TYR A 133 -14.24 -12.33 -12.56
CA TYR A 133 -14.09 -11.12 -13.36
C TYR A 133 -14.39 -11.38 -14.83
N PHE A 134 -14.91 -10.38 -15.54
CA PHE A 134 -15.10 -10.46 -16.98
C PHE A 134 -13.77 -10.67 -17.74
N ASP A 135 -13.78 -11.62 -18.68
CA ASP A 135 -12.67 -11.91 -19.61
C ASP A 135 -12.98 -11.47 -21.05
N GLY A 136 -14.23 -11.61 -21.47
CA GLY A 136 -14.66 -11.31 -22.83
C GLY A 136 -16.07 -11.86 -23.10
N HIS A 137 -16.64 -11.50 -24.24
CA HIS A 137 -17.93 -12.00 -24.72
C HIS A 137 -17.85 -12.28 -26.23
N PRO A 138 -18.85 -12.94 -26.84
CA PRO A 138 -18.90 -13.12 -28.29
C PRO A 138 -18.86 -11.80 -29.06
N SER A 139 -18.34 -11.83 -30.28
CA SER A 139 -18.06 -10.64 -31.09
C SER A 139 -19.31 -10.07 -31.79
N ASN A 140 -19.49 -10.17 -33.11
CA ASN A 140 -20.69 -9.66 -33.78
C ASN A 140 -21.46 -10.80 -34.48
N PRO A 141 -22.71 -11.10 -34.07
CA PRO A 141 -23.45 -10.46 -32.98
C PRO A 141 -22.96 -10.92 -31.60
N ASN A 142 -22.85 -9.98 -30.66
CA ASN A 142 -22.47 -10.23 -29.27
C ASN A 142 -23.62 -10.88 -28.49
N VAL A 143 -24.84 -10.41 -28.78
CA VAL A 143 -26.09 -10.99 -28.28
C VAL A 143 -26.51 -12.17 -29.17
N GLN A 144 -26.57 -13.37 -28.61
CA GLN A 144 -26.83 -14.62 -29.32
C GLN A 144 -27.87 -15.49 -28.58
N GLU A 145 -28.59 -16.33 -29.32
CA GLU A 145 -29.37 -17.39 -28.70
C GLU A 145 -28.43 -18.47 -28.16
N GLY A 146 -28.63 -18.85 -26.90
CA GLY A 146 -27.91 -19.92 -26.23
C GLY A 146 -28.83 -20.70 -25.28
N GLU A 147 -28.42 -21.89 -24.88
CA GLU A 147 -29.16 -22.79 -24.01
C GLU A 147 -28.42 -22.97 -22.68
N ALA A 148 -29.02 -22.49 -21.59
CA ALA A 148 -28.51 -22.70 -20.24
C ALA A 148 -29.10 -23.98 -19.64
N TYR A 149 -28.35 -24.68 -18.78
CA TYR A 149 -28.81 -25.87 -18.08
C TYR A 149 -28.49 -25.82 -16.59
N VAL A 150 -29.40 -26.35 -15.77
CA VAL A 150 -29.33 -26.31 -14.31
C VAL A 150 -28.35 -27.38 -13.80
N THR A 151 -27.46 -26.99 -12.90
CA THR A 151 -26.55 -27.90 -12.19
C THR A 151 -26.96 -28.12 -10.74
N ASN A 152 -27.72 -27.20 -10.16
CA ASN A 152 -28.27 -27.34 -8.81
C ASN A 152 -29.69 -26.75 -8.72
N ALA A 153 -30.69 -27.62 -8.78
CA ALA A 153 -32.11 -27.23 -8.77
C ALA A 153 -32.65 -26.86 -7.36
N ASN A 154 -31.89 -27.11 -6.29
CA ASN A 154 -32.36 -26.93 -4.91
C ASN A 154 -32.28 -25.48 -4.42
N HIS A 155 -31.56 -24.61 -5.13
CA HIS A 155 -31.41 -23.21 -4.74
C HIS A 155 -32.66 -22.40 -5.08
N ALA A 156 -32.99 -21.38 -4.27
CA ALA A 156 -34.20 -20.57 -4.43
C ALA A 156 -34.31 -19.90 -5.82
N SER A 157 -33.19 -19.46 -6.40
CA SER A 157 -33.15 -18.90 -7.77
C SER A 157 -33.41 -19.91 -8.88
N MET A 158 -33.49 -21.20 -8.58
CA MET A 158 -33.78 -22.27 -9.55
C MET A 158 -35.19 -22.86 -9.40
N VAL A 159 -35.98 -22.38 -8.43
CA VAL A 159 -37.37 -22.82 -8.26
C VAL A 159 -38.21 -22.35 -9.46
N GLY A 160 -38.69 -23.32 -10.26
CA GLY A 160 -39.45 -23.05 -11.49
C GLY A 160 -38.59 -22.66 -12.69
N PHE A 161 -37.26 -22.71 -12.57
CA PHE A 161 -36.35 -22.61 -13.71
C PHE A 161 -36.31 -23.98 -14.44
N PRO A 162 -36.52 -24.02 -15.77
CA PRO A 162 -36.56 -25.30 -16.49
C PRO A 162 -35.17 -25.95 -16.53
N ALA A 163 -35.12 -27.28 -16.64
CA ALA A 163 -33.85 -28.02 -16.69
C ALA A 163 -32.91 -27.53 -17.81
N ARG A 164 -33.50 -27.07 -18.93
CA ARG A 164 -32.84 -26.32 -19.99
C ARG A 164 -33.67 -25.09 -20.36
N TRP A 165 -33.00 -23.96 -20.55
CA TRP A 165 -33.61 -22.68 -20.88
C TRP A 165 -32.91 -22.06 -22.08
N LYS A 166 -33.63 -21.88 -23.18
CA LYS A 166 -33.16 -21.12 -24.34
C LYS A 166 -33.41 -19.64 -24.10
N THR A 167 -32.37 -18.83 -24.22
CA THR A 167 -32.43 -17.38 -24.04
C THR A 167 -31.44 -16.69 -24.98
N LYS A 168 -31.71 -15.43 -25.32
CA LYS A 168 -30.91 -14.60 -26.23
C LYS A 168 -30.00 -13.60 -25.47
N ASP A 169 -29.03 -14.15 -24.77
CA ASP A 169 -27.99 -13.51 -23.95
C ASP A 169 -26.88 -12.69 -24.65
N GLU A 170 -26.18 -11.78 -23.97
CA GLU A 170 -24.72 -11.70 -24.08
C GLU A 170 -24.06 -12.57 -23.01
N PHE A 171 -23.36 -13.63 -23.41
CA PHE A 171 -22.78 -14.61 -22.48
C PHE A 171 -21.29 -14.32 -22.21
N TYR A 172 -20.98 -13.87 -20.99
CA TYR A 172 -19.61 -13.54 -20.56
C TYR A 172 -18.75 -14.77 -20.31
N ASN A 173 -17.47 -14.67 -20.66
CA ASN A 173 -16.38 -15.52 -20.17
C ASN A 173 -15.77 -14.89 -18.92
N TYR A 174 -15.22 -15.71 -18.02
CA TYR A 174 -14.77 -15.26 -16.69
C TYR A 174 -13.31 -15.64 -16.39
N LYS A 175 -12.58 -14.72 -15.75
CA LYS A 175 -11.25 -14.93 -15.17
C LYS A 175 -11.36 -15.38 -13.71
N GLN A 176 -10.43 -16.23 -13.30
CA GLN A 176 -10.08 -16.46 -11.87
C GLN A 176 -11.29 -16.79 -10.96
N MET A 177 -12.06 -17.81 -11.33
CA MET A 177 -13.21 -18.28 -10.54
C MET A 177 -12.76 -19.01 -9.25
N PRO A 178 -13.30 -18.67 -8.06
CA PRO A 178 -13.08 -19.43 -6.83
C PRO A 178 -13.51 -20.90 -6.95
N LYS A 179 -12.86 -21.80 -6.21
CA LYS A 179 -13.10 -23.25 -6.29
C LYS A 179 -14.35 -23.71 -5.54
N ASP A 180 -14.82 -22.90 -4.62
CA ASP A 180 -15.87 -23.15 -3.64
C ASP A 180 -17.23 -22.55 -4.02
N LEU A 181 -17.35 -22.00 -5.23
CA LEU A 181 -18.63 -21.54 -5.77
C LEU A 181 -19.63 -22.69 -5.92
N VAL A 182 -20.87 -22.46 -5.45
CA VAL A 182 -22.00 -23.34 -5.77
C VAL A 182 -22.55 -22.94 -7.14
N ILE A 183 -22.17 -23.68 -8.18
CA ILE A 183 -22.65 -23.44 -9.54
C ILE A 183 -24.11 -23.87 -9.67
N LEU A 184 -24.98 -22.93 -10.03
CA LEU A 184 -26.42 -23.14 -10.12
C LEU A 184 -26.87 -23.45 -11.55
N ALA A 185 -26.29 -22.77 -12.54
CA ALA A 185 -26.51 -23.00 -13.95
C ALA A 185 -25.23 -22.78 -14.77
N LYS A 186 -25.16 -23.45 -15.92
CA LYS A 186 -24.12 -23.31 -16.94
C LYS A 186 -24.72 -22.97 -18.29
N ILE A 187 -23.96 -22.32 -19.16
CA ILE A 187 -24.33 -22.10 -20.56
C ILE A 187 -23.68 -23.16 -21.45
N ASP A 188 -24.43 -23.74 -22.39
CA ASP A 188 -23.89 -24.71 -23.35
C ASP A 188 -23.23 -23.98 -24.52
N GLU A 189 -21.89 -23.98 -24.57
CA GLU A 189 -21.14 -23.35 -25.66
C GLU A 189 -21.41 -23.98 -27.04
N LYS A 190 -22.05 -25.14 -27.13
CA LYS A 190 -22.47 -25.73 -28.42
C LYS A 190 -23.74 -25.06 -28.98
N SER A 191 -24.44 -24.29 -28.17
CA SER A 191 -25.68 -23.61 -28.56
C SER A 191 -25.45 -22.20 -29.14
N TYR A 192 -24.26 -21.62 -28.97
CA TYR A 192 -23.88 -20.30 -29.49
C TYR A 192 -22.42 -20.30 -29.98
N ARG A 193 -21.90 -19.17 -30.47
CA ARG A 193 -20.53 -19.07 -31.03
C ARG A 193 -19.61 -18.24 -30.13
N GLU A 194 -18.33 -18.61 -30.12
CA GLU A 194 -17.22 -17.86 -29.47
C GLU A 194 -17.19 -17.91 -27.92
N GLY A 195 -17.72 -18.98 -27.32
CA GLY A 195 -17.41 -19.35 -25.93
C GLY A 195 -15.94 -19.78 -25.77
N LYS A 196 -15.36 -19.53 -24.58
CA LYS A 196 -13.93 -19.81 -24.27
C LYS A 196 -13.71 -20.62 -22.99
N MET A 197 -14.79 -20.99 -22.29
CA MET A 197 -14.78 -21.73 -21.03
C MET A 197 -14.99 -23.23 -21.21
N GLY A 198 -15.36 -23.68 -22.42
CA GLY A 198 -15.57 -25.08 -22.78
C GLY A 198 -16.82 -25.69 -22.13
N ASP A 199 -16.79 -27.00 -21.85
CA ASP A 199 -17.92 -27.72 -21.24
C ASP A 199 -18.22 -27.25 -19.79
N ASN A 200 -17.33 -26.47 -19.18
CA ASN A 200 -17.48 -25.93 -17.83
C ASN A 200 -17.62 -24.40 -17.83
N HIS A 201 -18.74 -23.91 -18.38
CA HIS A 201 -19.06 -22.49 -18.43
C HIS A 201 -20.20 -22.10 -17.46
N PRO A 202 -19.89 -21.77 -16.18
CA PRO A 202 -20.87 -21.22 -15.24
C PRO A 202 -21.49 -19.91 -15.73
N ILE A 203 -22.80 -19.76 -15.53
CA ILE A 203 -23.53 -18.53 -15.85
C ILE A 203 -24.39 -18.02 -14.68
N ALA A 204 -24.59 -18.84 -13.63
CA ALA A 204 -25.16 -18.39 -12.36
C ALA A 204 -24.58 -19.20 -11.19
N TRP A 205 -24.28 -18.52 -10.08
CA TRP A 205 -23.68 -19.15 -8.89
C TRP A 205 -24.04 -18.43 -7.59
N TYR A 206 -23.74 -19.09 -6.47
CA TYR A 206 -23.95 -18.61 -5.11
C TYR A 206 -22.79 -19.05 -4.21
N HIS A 207 -22.46 -18.23 -3.21
CA HIS A 207 -21.63 -18.62 -2.06
C HIS A 207 -21.84 -17.72 -0.85
N ASP A 208 -21.41 -18.21 0.32
CA ASP A 208 -21.22 -17.37 1.50
C ASP A 208 -19.81 -16.77 1.40
N TYR A 209 -19.67 -15.46 1.60
CA TYR A 209 -18.38 -14.77 1.45
C TYR A 209 -18.22 -13.67 2.48
N ASP A 210 -17.09 -13.71 3.19
CA ASP A 210 -16.65 -12.74 4.20
C ASP A 210 -17.77 -12.28 5.15
N GLY A 211 -18.53 -13.24 5.70
CA GLY A 211 -19.63 -13.01 6.64
C GLY A 211 -21.01 -12.80 6.01
N GLY A 212 -21.07 -12.43 4.73
CA GLY A 212 -22.30 -12.19 3.97
C GLY A 212 -22.64 -13.29 2.97
N LYS A 213 -23.61 -13.00 2.10
CA LYS A 213 -24.09 -13.92 1.06
C LYS A 213 -24.04 -13.26 -0.30
N SER A 214 -23.54 -13.96 -1.30
CA SER A 214 -23.43 -13.45 -2.66
C SER A 214 -24.12 -14.38 -3.66
N PHE A 215 -24.91 -13.78 -4.54
CA PHE A 215 -25.55 -14.42 -5.69
C PHE A 215 -25.18 -13.64 -6.95
N TYR A 216 -24.80 -14.36 -8.00
CA TYR A 216 -24.51 -13.77 -9.30
C TYR A 216 -25.30 -14.46 -10.42
N THR A 217 -25.77 -13.67 -11.37
CA THR A 217 -26.34 -14.15 -12.63
C THR A 217 -25.70 -13.40 -13.80
N GLY A 218 -25.18 -14.16 -14.77
CA GLY A 218 -24.57 -13.64 -15.99
C GLY A 218 -25.58 -13.18 -17.04
N PHE A 219 -26.86 -13.42 -16.80
CA PHE A 219 -27.96 -12.93 -17.63
C PHE A 219 -28.36 -11.50 -17.22
N GLY A 220 -29.05 -10.79 -18.11
CA GLY A 220 -29.54 -9.42 -17.88
C GLY A 220 -28.77 -8.36 -18.66
N HIS A 221 -28.01 -8.75 -19.69
CA HIS A 221 -27.49 -7.80 -20.68
C HIS A 221 -28.65 -7.18 -21.45
N SER A 222 -29.50 -8.05 -22.01
CA SER A 222 -30.61 -7.64 -22.86
C SER A 222 -31.80 -7.14 -22.02
N ASP A 223 -32.48 -6.11 -22.52
CA ASP A 223 -33.67 -5.51 -21.93
C ASP A 223 -34.83 -6.52 -21.82
N TYR A 224 -35.02 -7.35 -22.84
CA TYR A 224 -36.12 -8.34 -22.87
C TYR A 224 -36.05 -9.35 -21.71
N ASN A 225 -34.87 -9.65 -21.16
CA ASN A 225 -34.74 -10.54 -20.00
C ASN A 225 -35.60 -10.05 -18.84
N PHE A 226 -35.67 -8.74 -18.62
CA PHE A 226 -36.43 -8.13 -17.53
C PHE A 226 -37.96 -8.17 -17.75
N TYR A 227 -38.41 -8.73 -18.87
CA TYR A 227 -39.82 -9.04 -19.15
C TYR A 227 -40.09 -10.56 -19.18
N ASP A 228 -39.05 -11.39 -19.20
CA ASP A 228 -39.15 -12.85 -19.24
C ASP A 228 -39.49 -13.42 -17.86
N ALA A 229 -40.56 -14.22 -17.79
CA ALA A 229 -41.08 -14.75 -16.53
C ALA A 229 -40.12 -15.76 -15.86
N ILE A 230 -39.28 -16.46 -16.64
CA ILE A 230 -38.30 -17.40 -16.10
C ILE A 230 -37.15 -16.61 -15.46
N PHE A 231 -36.63 -15.59 -16.14
CA PHE A 231 -35.58 -14.73 -15.61
C PHE A 231 -36.03 -13.93 -14.38
N LEU A 232 -37.25 -13.39 -14.38
CA LEU A 232 -37.78 -12.65 -13.23
C LEU A 232 -37.91 -13.53 -11.98
N LYS A 233 -38.33 -14.79 -12.13
CA LYS A 233 -38.36 -15.76 -11.02
C LYS A 233 -36.95 -16.13 -10.55
N HIS A 234 -36.01 -16.31 -11.48
CA HIS A 234 -34.61 -16.56 -11.18
C HIS A 234 -33.99 -15.42 -10.36
N LEU A 235 -34.17 -14.18 -10.83
CA LEU A 235 -33.67 -12.99 -10.17
C LEU A 235 -34.31 -12.80 -8.78
N LEU A 236 -35.63 -13.00 -8.66
CA LEU A 236 -36.33 -12.94 -7.38
C LEU A 236 -35.78 -13.97 -6.37
N GLY A 237 -35.65 -15.22 -6.78
CA GLY A 237 -35.12 -16.27 -5.91
C GLY A 237 -33.67 -16.04 -5.52
N GLY A 238 -32.87 -15.42 -6.40
CA GLY A 238 -31.51 -14.98 -6.11
C GLY A 238 -31.43 -13.82 -5.11
N ILE A 239 -32.30 -12.81 -5.26
CA ILE A 239 -32.42 -11.72 -4.29
C ILE A 239 -32.84 -12.30 -2.93
N GLN A 240 -33.87 -13.14 -2.89
CA GLN A 240 -34.39 -13.73 -1.65
C GLN A 240 -33.37 -14.61 -0.93
N SER A 241 -32.48 -15.30 -1.64
CA SER A 241 -31.48 -16.17 -1.01
C SER A 241 -30.39 -15.40 -0.26
N VAL A 242 -30.17 -14.12 -0.61
CA VAL A 242 -29.14 -13.27 0.03
C VAL A 242 -29.72 -12.23 1.00
N LEU A 243 -31.03 -12.05 1.07
CA LEU A 243 -31.66 -11.05 1.95
C LEU A 243 -31.33 -11.29 3.43
N ALA A 244 -30.43 -10.48 3.98
CA ALA A 244 -30.07 -10.51 5.39
C ALA A 244 -31.29 -10.37 6.31
N SER A 245 -31.34 -11.18 7.38
CA SER A 245 -32.33 -11.04 8.44
C SER A 245 -32.03 -9.85 9.34
N SER A 246 -30.75 -9.60 9.59
CA SER A 246 -30.20 -8.50 10.39
C SER A 246 -28.74 -8.27 10.02
N LEU A 247 -28.25 -7.05 10.20
CA LEU A 247 -26.83 -6.70 10.06
C LEU A 247 -26.19 -6.57 11.43
N ASP A 248 -25.04 -7.20 11.63
CA ASP A 248 -24.24 -7.15 12.84
C ASP A 248 -22.85 -6.57 12.56
N TYR A 249 -22.77 -5.23 12.60
CA TYR A 249 -21.53 -4.50 12.36
C TYR A 249 -20.45 -4.72 13.44
N SER A 250 -20.75 -5.43 14.53
CA SER A 250 -19.70 -5.84 15.49
C SER A 250 -18.76 -6.91 14.92
N LYS A 251 -19.16 -7.59 13.84
CA LYS A 251 -18.35 -8.56 13.09
C LYS A 251 -17.49 -7.93 12.00
N SER A 252 -17.74 -6.67 11.67
CA SER A 252 -17.03 -5.96 10.61
C SER A 252 -15.67 -5.48 11.08
N LYS A 253 -14.69 -5.47 10.17
CA LYS A 253 -13.37 -4.88 10.38
C LYS A 253 -13.49 -3.47 10.93
N PRO A 254 -12.99 -3.14 12.14
CA PRO A 254 -13.12 -1.82 12.70
C PRO A 254 -12.50 -0.75 11.80
N GLU A 255 -13.12 0.43 11.77
CA GLU A 255 -12.58 1.58 11.05
C GLU A 255 -11.16 1.90 11.57
N GLU A 256 -10.21 2.11 10.66
CA GLU A 256 -8.81 2.37 11.01
C GLU A 256 -8.67 3.58 11.95
N ASN A 257 -9.47 4.62 11.75
CA ASN A 257 -9.46 5.85 12.54
C ASN A 257 -9.89 5.67 14.02
N ARG A 258 -10.29 4.45 14.43
CA ARG A 258 -10.51 4.09 15.84
C ARG A 258 -9.23 3.69 16.54
N PHE A 259 -8.15 3.44 15.81
CA PHE A 259 -6.85 3.14 16.39
C PHE A 259 -6.00 4.40 16.53
N THR A 260 -5.40 4.59 17.70
CA THR A 260 -4.48 5.68 17.97
C THR A 260 -3.08 5.14 18.20
N LYS A 261 -2.13 5.58 17.38
CA LYS A 261 -0.69 5.32 17.50
C LYS A 261 -0.03 6.41 18.35
N THR A 262 0.41 6.10 19.56
CA THR A 262 1.11 7.04 20.47
C THR A 262 2.59 6.71 20.56
N ILE A 263 3.45 7.69 20.30
CA ILE A 263 4.91 7.56 20.48
C ILE A 263 5.24 7.76 21.97
N LEU A 264 5.87 6.76 22.58
CA LEU A 264 6.27 6.75 23.99
C LEU A 264 7.75 7.10 24.18
N GLY A 265 8.56 6.91 23.14
CA GLY A 265 9.96 7.29 23.06
C GLY A 265 10.49 7.10 21.65
N GLU A 266 11.62 7.73 21.35
CA GLU A 266 12.25 7.74 20.03
C GLU A 266 13.78 7.83 20.14
N LYS A 267 14.49 7.79 19.00
CA LYS A 267 15.96 7.92 18.93
C LYS A 267 16.74 6.74 19.47
N PHE A 268 16.19 5.55 19.33
CA PHE A 268 16.83 4.32 19.79
C PHE A 268 17.96 3.86 18.88
N TYR A 269 18.88 3.10 19.46
CA TYR A 269 20.04 2.58 18.75
C TYR A 269 19.89 1.07 18.56
N GLU A 270 19.31 0.69 17.43
CA GLU A 270 19.07 -0.71 17.05
C GLU A 270 18.30 -1.51 18.12
N PRO A 271 17.05 -1.11 18.42
CA PRO A 271 16.23 -1.86 19.36
C PRO A 271 15.91 -3.25 18.81
N THR A 272 15.90 -4.27 19.67
CA THR A 272 15.73 -5.68 19.25
C THR A 272 14.41 -6.26 19.73
N GLU A 273 14.23 -6.51 21.01
CA GLU A 273 13.06 -7.21 21.58
C GLU A 273 12.54 -6.45 22.82
N LEU A 274 11.24 -6.55 23.10
CA LEU A 274 10.54 -5.90 24.22
C LEU A 274 9.85 -6.90 25.14
N ALA A 275 9.64 -6.50 26.39
CA ALA A 275 8.79 -7.20 27.34
C ALA A 275 7.94 -6.21 28.13
N VAL A 276 6.62 -6.37 28.08
CA VAL A 276 5.65 -5.53 28.81
C VAL A 276 5.39 -6.12 30.20
N LEU A 277 5.66 -5.35 31.25
CA LEU A 277 5.36 -5.72 32.63
C LEU A 277 3.87 -5.54 32.93
N ALA A 278 3.38 -6.24 33.97
CA ALA A 278 1.97 -6.18 34.37
C ALA A 278 1.48 -4.78 34.77
N ASP A 279 2.39 -3.88 35.15
CA ASP A 279 2.12 -2.47 35.48
C ASP A 279 2.33 -1.50 34.30
N GLN A 280 2.42 -2.04 33.07
CA GLN A 280 2.64 -1.34 31.80
C GLN A 280 4.00 -0.65 31.65
N ARG A 281 4.96 -0.88 32.56
CA ARG A 281 6.36 -0.60 32.26
C ARG A 281 6.82 -1.49 31.12
N VAL A 282 7.71 -0.99 30.27
CA VAL A 282 8.23 -1.75 29.12
C VAL A 282 9.74 -1.86 29.23
N LEU A 283 10.24 -3.08 29.35
CA LEU A 283 11.66 -3.37 29.15
C LEU A 283 11.90 -3.56 27.65
N PHE A 284 13.00 -3.03 27.13
CA PHE A 284 13.41 -3.32 25.76
C PHE A 284 14.93 -3.31 25.61
N ALA A 285 15.43 -4.17 24.74
CA ALA A 285 16.85 -4.33 24.47
C ALA A 285 17.28 -3.52 23.25
N GLU A 286 18.53 -3.06 23.26
CA GLU A 286 19.24 -2.54 22.10
C GLU A 286 20.44 -3.45 21.77
N ARG A 287 20.70 -3.66 20.48
CA ARG A 287 21.71 -4.61 20.00
C ARG A 287 23.09 -4.38 20.62
N HIS A 288 23.46 -3.13 20.89
CA HIS A 288 24.74 -2.74 21.51
C HIS A 288 24.82 -3.01 23.03
N GLY A 289 23.84 -3.70 23.61
CA GLY A 289 23.89 -4.22 24.97
C GLY A 289 23.17 -3.38 26.02
N ASP A 290 22.54 -2.27 25.65
CA ASP A 290 21.74 -1.47 26.57
C ASP A 290 20.37 -2.15 26.78
N LEU A 291 19.98 -2.34 28.04
CA LEU A 291 18.63 -2.71 28.46
C LEU A 291 17.95 -1.45 29.01
N LYS A 292 16.81 -1.07 28.45
CA LYS A 292 16.08 0.15 28.79
C LYS A 292 14.70 -0.16 29.37
N LEU A 293 14.17 0.78 30.13
CA LEU A 293 12.84 0.75 30.74
C LEU A 293 12.07 2.04 30.41
N TYR A 294 10.88 1.91 29.82
CA TYR A 294 9.90 2.99 29.75
C TYR A 294 8.96 2.93 30.96
N HIS A 295 8.71 4.08 31.59
CA HIS A 295 7.82 4.21 32.75
C HIS A 295 6.55 5.03 32.43
N PRO A 296 5.35 4.41 32.41
CA PRO A 296 4.12 5.07 31.92
C PRO A 296 3.65 6.25 32.78
N LYS A 297 3.91 6.23 34.09
CA LYS A 297 3.52 7.37 34.96
C LYS A 297 4.36 8.63 34.78
N THR A 298 5.62 8.49 34.36
CA THR A 298 6.56 9.62 34.25
C THR A 298 6.86 9.98 32.80
N ASN A 299 6.48 9.12 31.85
CA ASN A 299 6.83 9.23 30.43
C ASN A 299 8.35 9.36 30.20
N LYS A 300 9.15 8.65 31.02
CA LYS A 300 10.61 8.65 30.93
C LYS A 300 11.14 7.28 30.55
N ILE A 301 12.25 7.29 29.84
CA ILE A 301 13.05 6.11 29.52
C ILE A 301 14.36 6.16 30.30
N LYS A 302 14.75 5.03 30.88
CA LYS A 302 15.97 4.87 31.68
C LYS A 302 16.75 3.65 31.19
N VAL A 303 18.08 3.75 31.09
CA VAL A 303 18.95 2.56 30.96
C VAL A 303 19.02 1.86 32.31
N VAL A 304 18.59 0.61 32.36
CA VAL A 304 18.49 -0.21 33.58
C VAL A 304 19.56 -1.31 33.64
N GLY A 305 20.24 -1.60 32.54
CA GLY A 305 21.37 -2.51 32.48
C GLY A 305 22.22 -2.27 31.23
N LYS A 306 23.50 -2.64 31.30
CA LYS A 306 24.40 -2.62 30.15
C LYS A 306 25.21 -3.91 30.12
N ILE A 307 25.02 -4.70 29.06
CA ILE A 307 25.68 -5.99 28.85
C ILE A 307 26.84 -5.80 27.88
N PRO A 308 28.08 -6.17 28.23
CA PRO A 308 29.18 -6.18 27.27
C PRO A 308 28.92 -7.21 26.18
N VAL A 309 28.81 -6.75 24.94
CA VAL A 309 28.49 -7.60 23.79
C VAL A 309 29.54 -7.48 22.69
N TYR A 310 29.69 -8.55 21.91
CA TYR A 310 30.30 -8.51 20.59
C TYR A 310 29.23 -8.03 19.61
N ASP A 311 29.43 -6.84 19.02
CA ASP A 311 28.43 -6.09 18.27
C ASP A 311 28.82 -5.85 16.80
N LYS A 312 29.72 -6.68 16.25
CA LYS A 312 30.00 -6.68 14.81
C LYS A 312 28.99 -7.55 14.06
N PHE A 313 28.78 -7.24 12.77
CA PHE A 313 27.76 -7.91 11.96
C PHE A 313 26.38 -7.82 12.65
N GLU A 314 25.61 -8.91 12.67
CA GLU A 314 24.28 -8.98 13.29
C GLU A 314 24.32 -9.36 14.79
N TYR A 315 25.50 -9.55 15.36
CA TYR A 315 25.67 -9.98 16.75
C TYR A 315 25.40 -8.86 17.75
N GLY A 316 25.12 -9.22 19.00
CA GLY A 316 24.80 -8.27 20.06
C GLY A 316 23.86 -8.85 21.12
N LEU A 317 23.09 -7.99 21.77
CA LEU A 317 21.96 -8.36 22.63
C LEU A 317 20.71 -8.55 21.77
N MET A 318 20.37 -9.81 21.50
CA MET A 318 19.32 -10.18 20.54
C MET A 318 17.98 -10.42 21.23
N GLY A 319 18.00 -11.17 22.34
CA GLY A 319 16.79 -11.67 22.99
C GLY A 319 16.55 -11.05 24.36
N LEU A 320 15.28 -10.79 24.66
CA LEU A 320 14.76 -10.31 25.93
C LEU A 320 13.38 -10.93 26.19
N ASN A 321 13.21 -11.55 27.36
CA ASN A 321 11.88 -11.77 27.92
C ASN A 321 11.94 -11.75 29.46
N ILE A 322 10.79 -11.69 30.11
CA ILE A 322 10.67 -11.85 31.56
C ILE A 322 10.11 -13.24 31.88
N ASP A 323 10.39 -13.73 33.07
CA ASP A 323 9.78 -14.96 33.55
C ASP A 323 8.25 -14.82 33.67
N PRO A 324 7.43 -15.84 33.34
CA PRO A 324 5.99 -15.78 33.55
C PRO A 324 5.58 -15.47 35.00
N ASN A 325 6.44 -15.79 35.97
CA ASN A 325 6.29 -15.46 37.38
C ASN A 325 7.18 -14.28 37.83
N PHE A 326 7.44 -13.33 36.93
CA PHE A 326 8.28 -12.16 37.18
C PHE A 326 7.88 -11.37 38.43
N LYS A 327 6.58 -11.30 38.74
CA LYS A 327 6.06 -10.59 39.92
C LYS A 327 6.69 -11.09 41.22
N GLU A 328 6.96 -12.40 41.31
CA GLU A 328 7.51 -13.05 42.49
C GLU A 328 9.03 -13.21 42.38
N ASN A 329 9.53 -13.69 41.24
CA ASN A 329 10.92 -14.11 41.12
C ASN A 329 11.85 -13.06 40.51
N LYS A 330 11.33 -12.04 39.81
CA LYS A 330 12.12 -10.97 39.18
C LYS A 330 13.19 -11.46 38.19
N TRP A 331 13.00 -12.60 37.54
CA TRP A 331 13.94 -13.10 36.54
C TRP A 331 13.72 -12.45 35.17
N VAL A 332 14.79 -11.88 34.61
CA VAL A 332 14.88 -11.42 33.22
C VAL A 332 15.76 -12.38 32.44
N TYR A 333 15.32 -12.82 31.27
CA TYR A 333 16.02 -13.71 30.37
C TYR A 333 16.59 -12.92 29.21
N LEU A 334 17.85 -13.18 28.88
CA LEU A 334 18.57 -12.48 27.81
C LEU A 334 19.27 -13.50 26.92
N TYR A 335 19.30 -13.25 25.61
CA TYR A 335 20.14 -13.98 24.66
C TYR A 335 21.10 -13.01 23.98
N TYR A 336 22.40 -13.22 24.17
CA TYR A 336 23.40 -12.25 23.73
C TYR A 336 24.73 -12.87 23.31
N SER A 337 25.48 -12.08 22.54
CA SER A 337 26.82 -12.38 22.06
C SER A 337 27.87 -11.86 23.04
N PRO A 338 28.45 -12.68 23.94
CA PRO A 338 29.48 -12.19 24.86
C PRO A 338 30.74 -11.74 24.09
N VAL A 339 31.48 -10.77 24.63
CA VAL A 339 32.85 -10.49 24.16
C VAL A 339 33.70 -11.76 24.31
N ALA A 340 34.46 -12.13 23.27
CA ALA A 340 35.24 -13.36 23.28
C ALA A 340 36.17 -13.41 24.49
N ASN A 341 36.19 -14.54 25.20
CA ASN A 341 37.09 -14.73 26.34
C ASN A 341 38.49 -15.16 25.85
N ALA A 342 39.45 -15.24 26.78
CA ALA A 342 40.83 -15.63 26.48
C ALA A 342 40.97 -17.00 25.79
N ASN A 343 39.95 -17.86 25.87
CA ASN A 343 39.93 -19.19 25.26
C ASN A 343 39.31 -19.19 23.85
N GLY A 344 38.92 -18.02 23.32
CA GLY A 344 38.28 -17.90 22.01
C GLY A 344 36.85 -18.42 21.95
N ASP A 345 36.14 -18.53 23.08
CA ASP A 345 34.73 -18.93 23.09
C ASP A 345 33.85 -17.89 22.41
N THR A 346 33.23 -18.29 21.31
CA THR A 346 32.33 -17.47 20.49
C THR A 346 30.86 -17.74 20.76
N ALA A 347 30.51 -18.70 21.62
CA ALA A 347 29.12 -19.14 21.80
C ALA A 347 28.22 -18.00 22.27
N GLN A 348 27.04 -17.91 21.66
CA GLN A 348 25.92 -17.12 22.15
C GLN A 348 25.42 -17.71 23.48
N ARG A 349 24.91 -16.86 24.37
CA ARG A 349 24.46 -17.28 25.71
C ARG A 349 23.00 -16.93 25.92
N LEU A 350 22.20 -17.95 26.23
CA LEU A 350 20.92 -17.76 26.91
C LEU A 350 21.19 -17.72 28.41
N VAL A 351 20.82 -16.62 29.05
CA VAL A 351 21.03 -16.41 30.48
C VAL A 351 19.75 -15.94 31.15
N ARG A 352 19.73 -16.01 32.49
CA ARG A 352 18.81 -15.22 33.31
C ARG A 352 19.55 -14.42 34.39
N MET A 353 19.02 -13.26 34.74
CA MET A 353 19.53 -12.34 35.76
C MET A 353 18.36 -11.77 36.58
N LYS A 354 18.57 -11.47 37.86
CA LYS A 354 17.58 -10.81 38.71
C LYS A 354 17.44 -9.34 38.35
N TYR A 355 16.23 -8.82 38.47
CA TYR A 355 15.88 -7.41 38.32
C TYR A 355 15.46 -6.81 39.67
N ASP A 356 16.01 -5.64 40.02
CA ASP A 356 15.57 -4.83 41.16
C ASP A 356 14.54 -3.81 40.65
N ASP A 357 13.26 -4.09 40.89
CA ASP A 357 12.14 -3.26 40.44
C ASP A 357 11.89 -2.02 41.31
N LEU A 358 12.55 -1.91 42.46
CA LEU A 358 12.56 -0.71 43.30
C LEU A 358 13.58 0.31 42.79
N LYS A 359 14.73 -0.17 42.31
CA LYS A 359 15.79 0.69 41.76
C LYS A 359 15.73 0.83 40.25
N ASP A 360 14.88 0.06 39.58
CA ASP A 360 14.86 -0.12 38.12
C ASP A 360 16.28 -0.46 37.59
N THR A 361 16.84 -1.59 38.03
CA THR A 361 18.21 -2.01 37.69
C THR A 361 18.34 -3.52 37.52
N LEU A 362 19.03 -3.97 36.47
CA LEU A 362 19.42 -5.36 36.26
C LEU A 362 20.65 -5.73 37.10
N LEU A 363 20.60 -6.86 37.81
CA LEU A 363 21.66 -7.29 38.71
C LEU A 363 22.62 -8.27 38.01
N ALA A 364 23.61 -7.75 37.29
CA ALA A 364 24.55 -8.54 36.49
C ALA A 364 25.30 -9.64 37.29
N ALA A 365 25.57 -9.42 38.58
CA ALA A 365 26.22 -10.39 39.46
C ALA A 365 25.39 -11.67 39.70
N THR A 366 24.12 -11.70 39.27
CA THR A 366 23.22 -12.84 39.42
C THR A 366 23.07 -13.68 38.13
N GLU A 367 23.95 -13.45 37.14
CA GLU A 367 23.91 -14.18 35.87
C GLU A 367 23.96 -15.69 36.08
N GLN A 368 23.00 -16.39 35.46
CA GLN A 368 23.00 -17.84 35.31
C GLN A 368 22.92 -18.18 33.82
N VAL A 369 23.96 -18.85 33.31
CA VAL A 369 23.98 -19.36 31.92
C VAL A 369 23.15 -20.63 31.84
N LEU A 370 22.14 -20.63 30.98
CA LEU A 370 21.25 -21.76 30.74
C LEU A 370 21.71 -22.57 29.53
N LEU A 371 21.99 -21.90 28.42
CA LEU A 371 22.36 -22.57 27.17
C LEU A 371 23.48 -21.80 26.46
N ARG A 372 24.36 -22.55 25.78
CA ARG A 372 25.44 -22.02 24.93
C ARG A 372 25.25 -22.54 23.51
N VAL A 373 25.18 -21.63 22.53
CA VAL A 373 25.01 -21.94 21.11
C VAL A 373 26.29 -21.51 20.37
N PRO A 374 27.16 -22.45 19.96
CA PRO A 374 28.40 -22.12 19.24
C PRO A 374 28.13 -21.43 17.90
N VAL A 375 28.96 -20.44 17.54
CA VAL A 375 28.93 -19.70 16.26
C VAL A 375 30.34 -19.38 15.76
N LYS A 376 30.52 -19.05 14.47
CA LYS A 376 31.85 -18.84 13.85
C LYS A 376 32.48 -17.47 14.10
N ARG A 377 31.69 -16.38 14.04
CA ARG A 377 32.10 -14.96 14.14
C ARG A 377 33.23 -14.48 13.20
N ASN A 378 33.49 -15.18 12.11
CA ASN A 378 34.47 -14.75 11.09
C ASN A 378 33.82 -14.00 9.91
N ASP A 379 32.54 -14.22 9.67
CA ASP A 379 31.68 -13.49 8.75
C ASP A 379 30.25 -13.42 9.30
N CYS A 380 29.37 -12.72 8.57
CA CYS A 380 27.93 -12.65 8.83
C CYS A 380 27.25 -13.97 8.40
N CYS A 381 26.10 -14.43 8.94
CA CYS A 381 24.91 -13.73 9.44
C CYS A 381 23.98 -14.69 10.23
N HIS A 382 22.75 -14.26 10.52
CA HIS A 382 21.62 -15.05 11.01
C HIS A 382 21.76 -15.48 12.46
N THR A 383 21.54 -14.54 13.37
CA THR A 383 21.63 -14.82 14.81
C THR A 383 20.35 -15.43 15.38
N GLY A 384 19.18 -15.15 14.78
CA GLY A 384 17.89 -15.38 15.41
C GLY A 384 17.82 -14.63 16.76
N GLY A 385 17.45 -15.35 17.81
CA GLY A 385 17.70 -14.93 19.18
C GLY A 385 16.47 -14.46 19.97
N SER A 386 15.27 -14.58 19.41
CA SER A 386 14.03 -14.22 20.10
C SER A 386 13.65 -15.25 21.16
N ILE A 387 13.05 -14.78 22.26
CA ILE A 387 12.69 -15.58 23.43
C ILE A 387 11.18 -15.50 23.66
N ALA A 388 10.51 -16.65 23.77
CA ALA A 388 9.08 -16.73 24.09
C ALA A 388 8.77 -17.80 25.15
N TRP A 389 7.59 -17.71 25.75
CA TRP A 389 7.09 -18.66 26.75
C TRP A 389 5.78 -19.26 26.32
N ASP A 390 5.54 -20.53 26.65
CA ASP A 390 4.19 -21.10 26.63
C ASP A 390 3.51 -21.00 28.01
N LYS A 391 2.19 -21.26 28.07
CA LYS A 391 1.44 -21.29 29.34
C LYS A 391 1.90 -22.39 30.32
N LYS A 392 2.73 -23.35 29.88
CA LYS A 392 3.26 -24.45 30.72
C LYS A 392 4.61 -24.10 31.37
N GLY A 393 5.13 -22.89 31.10
CA GLY A 393 6.42 -22.42 31.59
C GLY A 393 7.59 -23.05 30.85
N ASN A 394 7.42 -23.47 29.59
CA ASN A 394 8.54 -23.81 28.72
C ASN A 394 9.04 -22.55 28.02
N LEU A 395 10.36 -22.40 27.99
CA LEU A 395 11.06 -21.31 27.31
C LEU A 395 11.47 -21.78 25.91
N TYR A 396 11.13 -20.96 24.92
CA TYR A 396 11.51 -21.11 23.54
C TYR A 396 12.62 -20.11 23.19
N LEU A 397 13.63 -20.57 22.45
CA LEU A 397 14.72 -19.73 21.95
C LEU A 397 14.91 -20.00 20.46
N SER A 398 14.83 -18.96 19.63
CA SER A 398 15.18 -19.07 18.21
C SER A 398 16.70 -18.90 18.00
N THR A 399 17.26 -19.68 17.07
CA THR A 399 18.69 -19.61 16.71
C THR A 399 18.83 -19.66 15.19
N GLY A 400 19.57 -18.71 14.63
CA GLY A 400 19.88 -18.75 13.20
C GLY A 400 21.00 -19.74 12.86
N ASP A 401 21.18 -19.99 11.57
CA ASP A 401 21.98 -21.08 11.03
C ASP A 401 23.48 -20.78 10.93
N ASP A 402 23.85 -19.50 11.02
CA ASP A 402 25.22 -19.00 10.89
C ASP A 402 25.83 -19.31 9.50
N VAL A 403 25.01 -19.33 8.44
CA VAL A 403 25.41 -19.66 7.06
C VAL A 403 24.79 -18.68 6.05
N ASN A 404 25.61 -18.00 5.24
CA ASN A 404 25.12 -17.11 4.18
C ASN A 404 24.89 -17.84 2.83
N PRO A 405 23.89 -17.44 2.03
CA PRO A 405 23.61 -18.07 0.74
C PRO A 405 24.42 -17.49 -0.43
N PHE A 406 25.21 -16.42 -0.22
CA PHE A 406 25.81 -15.65 -1.33
C PHE A 406 26.83 -16.44 -2.14
N GLN A 407 27.57 -17.36 -1.51
CA GLN A 407 28.48 -18.27 -2.21
C GLN A 407 27.77 -19.47 -2.87
N SER A 408 26.43 -19.49 -2.81
CA SER A 408 25.55 -20.44 -3.50
C SER A 408 24.64 -19.75 -4.52
N ASP A 409 25.04 -18.57 -5.00
CA ASP A 409 24.29 -17.70 -5.93
C ASP A 409 22.92 -17.29 -5.40
N GLY A 410 22.76 -17.21 -4.06
CA GLY A 410 21.49 -16.89 -3.42
C GLY A 410 20.51 -18.07 -3.29
N TYR A 411 20.89 -19.29 -3.67
CA TYR A 411 20.10 -20.52 -3.46
C TYR A 411 20.48 -21.19 -2.13
N GLY A 412 19.83 -22.31 -1.80
CA GLY A 412 20.16 -23.14 -0.63
C GLY A 412 21.67 -23.43 -0.50
N PRO A 413 22.34 -23.01 0.59
CA PRO A 413 23.76 -23.21 0.79
C PRO A 413 24.04 -24.66 1.21
N ILE A 414 24.61 -25.44 0.29
CA ILE A 414 24.89 -26.88 0.46
C ILE A 414 26.33 -27.24 0.05
N ASP A 415 27.30 -26.32 0.27
CA ASP A 415 28.69 -26.47 -0.17
C ASP A 415 29.53 -27.35 0.77
N GLY A 416 29.49 -28.66 0.51
CA GLY A 416 30.21 -29.67 1.30
C GLY A 416 31.70 -29.84 0.94
N ARG A 417 32.39 -28.84 0.38
CA ARG A 417 33.83 -28.94 0.05
C ARG A 417 34.74 -28.75 1.28
N ASP A 418 35.99 -29.17 1.19
CA ASP A 418 36.93 -29.08 2.32
C ASP A 418 37.21 -27.61 2.67
N GLY A 419 37.24 -27.28 3.96
CA GLY A 419 37.39 -25.89 4.42
C GLY A 419 36.17 -25.00 4.20
N ARG A 420 35.03 -25.55 3.75
CA ARG A 420 33.81 -24.79 3.39
C ARG A 420 32.62 -25.04 4.31
N ALA A 421 32.83 -25.60 5.51
CA ALA A 421 31.76 -25.93 6.46
C ALA A 421 30.83 -24.74 6.80
N GLY A 422 31.34 -23.50 6.84
CA GLY A 422 30.54 -22.28 7.06
C GLY A 422 29.60 -21.88 5.90
N PHE A 423 29.58 -22.66 4.82
CA PHE A 423 28.79 -22.45 3.59
C PHE A 423 27.84 -23.62 3.31
N ASP A 424 27.65 -24.50 4.29
CA ASP A 424 26.82 -25.70 4.20
C ASP A 424 25.77 -25.69 5.32
N GLY A 425 24.57 -25.19 5.02
CA GLY A 425 23.46 -25.11 5.98
C GLY A 425 22.97 -26.49 6.43
N ARG A 426 23.36 -27.57 5.73
CA ARG A 426 23.09 -28.94 6.20
C ARG A 426 23.92 -29.30 7.43
N ALA A 427 25.04 -28.63 7.67
CA ALA A 427 25.88 -28.83 8.85
C ALA A 427 25.31 -28.18 10.12
N SER A 428 24.40 -27.20 9.96
CA SER A 428 23.69 -26.51 11.03
C SER A 428 22.19 -26.81 11.00
N SER A 429 21.41 -26.14 10.15
CA SER A 429 19.94 -26.19 10.11
C SER A 429 19.36 -27.59 10.00
N SER A 430 19.87 -28.42 9.09
CA SER A 430 19.43 -29.83 8.92
C SER A 430 20.26 -30.84 9.73
N ASN A 431 21.17 -30.39 10.59
CA ASN A 431 21.92 -31.28 11.47
C ASN A 431 21.16 -31.46 12.79
N THR A 432 20.81 -32.70 13.11
CA THR A 432 20.08 -33.05 14.33
C THR A 432 20.94 -32.92 15.59
N ASN A 433 22.26 -32.85 15.44
CA ASN A 433 23.23 -32.73 16.53
C ASN A 433 23.77 -31.29 16.72
N ASP A 434 23.16 -30.28 16.08
CA ASP A 434 23.57 -28.87 16.17
C ASP A 434 22.40 -28.01 16.71
N LEU A 435 22.72 -26.94 17.43
CA LEU A 435 21.75 -26.01 18.00
C LEU A 435 21.43 -24.81 17.10
N ARG A 436 22.18 -24.60 16.01
CA ARG A 436 21.96 -23.51 15.05
C ARG A 436 20.89 -23.87 14.02
N GLY A 437 20.17 -22.86 13.56
CA GLY A 437 19.05 -23.01 12.62
C GLY A 437 17.87 -23.77 13.21
N LYS A 438 17.53 -23.48 14.48
CA LYS A 438 16.54 -24.19 15.29
C LYS A 438 15.59 -23.22 16.00
N ILE A 439 14.48 -23.75 16.50
CA ILE A 439 13.80 -23.19 17.67
C ILE A 439 13.89 -24.25 18.77
N LEU A 440 14.57 -23.88 19.86
CA LEU A 440 14.89 -24.73 20.99
C LEU A 440 13.82 -24.55 22.06
N ARG A 441 13.50 -25.62 22.79
CA ARG A 441 12.53 -25.58 23.89
C ARG A 441 13.06 -26.30 25.12
N ILE A 442 13.16 -25.55 26.22
CA ILE A 442 13.67 -26.02 27.51
C ILE A 442 12.72 -25.59 28.65
N LYS A 443 12.86 -26.16 29.83
CA LYS A 443 12.17 -25.71 31.04
C LYS A 443 13.17 -25.31 32.12
N PRO A 444 13.44 -24.01 32.32
CA PRO A 444 14.37 -23.54 33.35
C PRO A 444 13.98 -24.03 34.75
N ASN A 445 14.97 -24.29 35.60
CA ASN A 445 14.71 -24.72 36.97
C ASN A 445 14.02 -23.61 37.77
N THR A 446 12.93 -23.96 38.48
CA THR A 446 12.09 -23.01 39.24
C THR A 446 12.61 -22.74 40.65
N ASP A 447 13.50 -23.58 41.17
CA ASP A 447 14.09 -23.51 42.52
C ASP A 447 15.27 -22.50 42.64
N ASN A 448 15.42 -21.60 41.67
CA ASN A 448 16.54 -20.66 41.51
C ASN A 448 17.93 -21.30 41.30
N THR A 449 18.04 -22.61 41.15
CA THR A 449 19.31 -23.26 40.76
C THR A 449 19.60 -23.02 39.28
N ALA A 450 20.88 -22.94 38.92
CA ALA A 450 21.27 -22.83 37.51
C ALA A 450 20.89 -24.12 36.76
N GLY A 451 20.36 -23.98 35.55
CA GLY A 451 20.05 -25.12 34.67
C GLY A 451 18.61 -25.18 34.19
N TYR A 452 18.30 -26.27 33.48
CA TYR A 452 17.01 -26.53 32.87
C TYR A 452 16.75 -28.05 32.74
N THR A 453 15.51 -28.40 32.47
CA THR A 453 15.07 -29.75 32.10
C THR A 453 14.52 -29.76 30.66
N ILE A 454 14.44 -30.95 30.05
CA ILE A 454 13.90 -31.13 28.70
C ILE A 454 12.40 -31.44 28.79
N PRO A 455 11.52 -30.59 28.22
CA PRO A 455 10.09 -30.86 28.19
C PRO A 455 9.72 -32.03 27.27
N GLU A 456 8.67 -32.76 27.62
CA GLU A 456 8.09 -33.77 26.72
C GLU A 456 7.55 -33.14 25.43
N GLY A 457 7.65 -33.88 24.32
CA GLY A 457 7.17 -33.44 22.99
C GLY A 457 8.16 -32.58 22.20
N ASN A 458 9.44 -32.53 22.60
CA ASN A 458 10.51 -32.07 21.72
C ASN A 458 10.69 -33.07 20.55
N LEU A 459 11.36 -32.64 19.47
CA LEU A 459 11.37 -33.35 18.19
C LEU A 459 11.89 -34.79 18.31
N PHE A 460 12.88 -35.02 19.17
CA PHE A 460 13.47 -36.33 19.37
C PHE A 460 13.04 -36.94 20.72
N PRO A 461 12.66 -38.23 20.73
CA PRO A 461 12.31 -38.92 21.97
C PRO A 461 13.56 -39.13 22.84
N SER A 462 13.36 -39.24 24.15
CA SER A 462 14.45 -39.42 25.12
C SER A 462 15.31 -40.67 24.89
N SER A 463 14.75 -41.69 24.24
CA SER A 463 15.47 -42.90 23.83
C SER A 463 16.59 -42.66 22.82
N GLN A 464 16.56 -41.52 22.10
CA GLN A 464 17.59 -41.16 21.11
C GLN A 464 18.65 -40.21 21.67
N TYR A 465 18.51 -39.69 22.89
CA TYR A 465 19.47 -38.73 23.44
C TYR A 465 20.88 -39.33 23.50
N GLY A 466 21.86 -38.55 23.04
CA GLY A 466 23.25 -39.00 22.89
C GLY A 466 23.55 -39.78 21.60
N GLN A 467 22.55 -40.04 20.74
CA GLN A 467 22.71 -40.75 19.47
C GLN A 467 22.70 -39.78 18.27
N GLY A 468 23.49 -38.71 18.36
CA GLY A 468 23.57 -37.71 17.28
C GLY A 468 22.35 -36.79 17.20
N VAL A 469 21.60 -36.63 18.30
CA VAL A 469 20.47 -35.68 18.38
C VAL A 469 20.61 -34.77 19.60
N ARG A 470 20.15 -33.52 19.46
CA ARG A 470 20.04 -32.57 20.55
C ARG A 470 18.64 -32.60 21.17
N PRO A 471 18.50 -32.89 22.48
CA PRO A 471 17.20 -32.98 23.14
C PRO A 471 16.45 -31.64 23.18
N GLU A 472 17.14 -30.52 23.06
CA GLU A 472 16.57 -29.17 23.13
C GLU A 472 15.75 -28.80 21.88
N ILE A 473 15.90 -29.52 20.76
CA ILE A 473 15.29 -29.17 19.47
C ILE A 473 13.77 -29.39 19.52
N TYR A 474 12.99 -28.32 19.31
CA TYR A 474 11.55 -28.39 19.06
C TYR A 474 11.24 -28.20 17.58
N VAL A 475 11.83 -27.17 16.95
CA VAL A 475 11.80 -26.97 15.49
C VAL A 475 13.21 -27.08 14.92
N MET A 476 13.35 -27.83 13.82
CA MET A 476 14.57 -27.93 13.04
C MET A 476 14.38 -27.37 11.62
N GLY A 477 15.47 -26.98 10.94
CA GLY A 477 15.42 -26.59 9.53
C GLY A 477 15.02 -25.15 9.34
N ASN A 478 15.59 -24.24 10.13
CA ASN A 478 15.43 -22.79 9.99
C ASN A 478 16.75 -22.16 9.52
N ARG A 479 16.68 -21.02 8.81
CA ARG A 479 17.80 -20.17 8.40
C ARG A 479 18.00 -19.04 9.41
N ASN A 480 17.03 -18.15 9.53
CA ASN A 480 17.02 -17.01 10.45
C ASN A 480 15.61 -16.77 11.03
N PRO A 481 15.18 -17.58 12.02
CA PRO A 481 13.89 -17.43 12.67
C PRO A 481 13.93 -16.23 13.64
N TYR A 482 13.79 -15.01 13.11
CA TYR A 482 14.24 -13.81 13.84
C TYR A 482 13.32 -13.40 15.00
N ARG A 483 11.99 -13.48 14.83
CA ARG A 483 11.00 -13.19 15.87
C ARG A 483 9.99 -14.30 15.99
N ILE A 484 9.77 -14.76 17.22
CA ILE A 484 8.89 -15.89 17.54
C ILE A 484 7.79 -15.47 18.51
N ALA A 485 6.64 -16.13 18.41
CA ALA A 485 5.54 -15.96 19.34
C ALA A 485 4.87 -17.31 19.61
N VAL A 486 4.46 -17.55 20.85
CA VAL A 486 3.67 -18.73 21.22
C VAL A 486 2.25 -18.27 21.53
N ASP A 487 1.28 -18.86 20.83
CA ASP A 487 -0.12 -18.70 21.16
C ASP A 487 -0.38 -19.35 22.52
N GLN A 488 -0.79 -18.51 23.46
CA GLN A 488 -1.00 -18.91 24.84
C GLN A 488 -2.21 -19.86 25.00
N ARG A 489 -3.21 -19.85 24.11
CA ARG A 489 -4.36 -20.77 24.19
C ARG A 489 -4.09 -22.10 23.49
N THR A 490 -3.58 -22.07 22.26
CA THR A 490 -3.40 -23.29 21.45
C THR A 490 -2.06 -23.98 21.68
N GLY A 491 -1.04 -23.22 22.11
CA GLY A 491 0.34 -23.68 22.20
C GLY A 491 1.07 -23.70 20.85
N PHE A 492 0.45 -23.20 19.78
CA PHE A 492 1.09 -23.10 18.47
C PHE A 492 2.21 -22.08 18.51
N LEU A 493 3.33 -22.43 17.89
CA LEU A 493 4.49 -21.56 17.76
C LEU A 493 4.47 -20.93 16.36
N TYR A 494 4.60 -19.61 16.32
CA TYR A 494 4.70 -18.82 15.10
C TYR A 494 6.06 -18.14 15.02
N TRP A 495 6.61 -18.00 13.82
CA TRP A 495 7.81 -17.23 13.59
C TRP A 495 7.88 -16.70 12.17
N GLY A 496 8.66 -15.65 12.00
CA GLY A 496 9.09 -15.24 10.67
C GLY A 496 10.49 -15.75 10.36
N GLU A 497 10.71 -16.10 9.11
CA GLU A 497 11.86 -16.80 8.61
C GLU A 497 12.39 -16.05 7.38
N VAL A 498 13.59 -15.48 7.50
CA VAL A 498 14.23 -14.75 6.41
C VAL A 498 14.88 -15.74 5.46
N GLY A 499 14.39 -15.81 4.22
CA GLY A 499 14.85 -16.77 3.21
C GLY A 499 16.12 -16.35 2.47
N PRO A 500 16.51 -17.09 1.43
CA PRO A 500 17.70 -16.78 0.67
C PRO A 500 17.44 -15.76 -0.46
N ASP A 501 18.49 -15.29 -1.10
CA ASP A 501 18.47 -14.07 -1.93
C ASP A 501 18.36 -14.30 -3.46
N ALA A 502 18.13 -15.54 -3.91
CA ALA A 502 17.93 -15.81 -5.33
C ALA A 502 16.69 -15.08 -5.87
N GLY A 503 16.89 -14.19 -6.86
CA GLY A 503 15.81 -13.38 -7.45
C GLY A 503 14.87 -14.16 -8.39
N GLU A 504 15.36 -15.26 -8.97
CA GLU A 504 14.62 -16.06 -9.97
C GLU A 504 14.76 -17.56 -9.70
N ASN A 505 13.81 -18.33 -10.25
CA ASN A 505 13.91 -19.79 -10.28
C ASN A 505 15.01 -20.17 -11.27
N LYS A 506 15.71 -21.28 -11.03
CA LYS A 506 16.68 -21.80 -11.97
C LYS A 506 16.61 -23.31 -12.08
N ASP A 507 16.39 -23.77 -13.31
CA ASP A 507 16.36 -25.18 -13.65
C ASP A 507 17.66 -25.86 -13.19
N GLY A 508 17.50 -26.97 -12.47
CA GLY A 508 18.59 -27.72 -11.87
C GLY A 508 19.21 -27.08 -10.62
N ARG A 509 18.85 -25.86 -10.18
CA ARG A 509 19.29 -25.34 -8.87
C ARG A 509 18.16 -25.35 -7.85
N GLY A 510 16.98 -24.87 -8.24
CA GLY A 510 15.80 -24.83 -7.39
C GLY A 510 15.06 -23.49 -7.46
N PRO A 511 14.14 -23.26 -6.51
CA PRO A 511 13.29 -22.08 -6.49
C PRO A 511 14.07 -20.80 -6.14
N ARG A 512 13.51 -19.66 -6.57
CA ARG A 512 13.85 -18.34 -6.04
C ARG A 512 13.64 -18.30 -4.52
N GLY A 513 14.29 -17.37 -3.85
CA GLY A 513 14.12 -17.21 -2.41
C GLY A 513 12.69 -16.83 -2.04
N HIS A 514 12.23 -17.25 -0.86
CA HIS A 514 10.97 -16.83 -0.23
C HIS A 514 11.24 -16.53 1.23
N ASP A 515 10.69 -15.44 1.76
CA ASP A 515 10.53 -15.30 3.20
C ASP A 515 9.25 -16.03 3.60
N GLU A 516 9.23 -16.54 4.82
CA GLU A 516 8.14 -17.36 5.32
C GLU A 516 7.66 -16.84 6.67
N VAL A 517 6.35 -16.88 6.88
CA VAL A 517 5.76 -16.89 8.21
C VAL A 517 5.32 -18.32 8.47
N ASN A 518 5.86 -18.91 9.52
CA ASN A 518 5.74 -20.33 9.82
C ASN A 518 4.85 -20.58 11.04
N GLN A 519 4.26 -21.78 11.08
CA GLN A 519 3.42 -22.25 12.19
C GLN A 519 3.80 -23.69 12.53
N ALA A 520 4.17 -23.94 13.79
CA ALA A 520 4.38 -25.27 14.33
C ALA A 520 3.28 -25.61 15.34
N ARG A 521 2.37 -26.49 14.92
CA ARG A 521 1.34 -27.09 15.81
C ARG A 521 1.93 -28.13 16.76
N GLN A 522 3.06 -28.71 16.37
CA GLN A 522 3.87 -29.65 17.13
C GLN A 522 5.34 -29.53 16.68
N ALA A 523 6.25 -30.21 17.37
CA ALA A 523 7.66 -30.28 16.98
C ALA A 523 7.82 -30.83 15.54
N GLY A 524 8.78 -30.31 14.77
CA GLY A 524 8.94 -30.73 13.37
C GLY A 524 10.20 -30.20 12.67
N TYR A 525 10.42 -30.68 11.44
CA TYR A 525 11.45 -30.21 10.52
C TYR A 525 10.83 -29.33 9.44
N PHE A 526 11.31 -28.09 9.27
CA PHE A 526 10.76 -27.08 8.35
C PHE A 526 11.67 -26.83 7.14
N GLY A 527 12.57 -27.78 6.86
CA GLY A 527 13.08 -27.99 5.52
C GLY A 527 14.39 -27.28 5.14
N TRP A 528 14.74 -26.13 5.73
CA TRP A 528 15.96 -25.41 5.34
C TRP A 528 17.25 -26.22 5.62
N PRO A 529 18.25 -26.24 4.70
CA PRO A 529 18.35 -25.52 3.42
C PRO A 529 17.92 -26.33 2.19
N LEU A 530 17.20 -27.44 2.40
CA LEU A 530 16.80 -28.36 1.34
C LEU A 530 15.51 -27.92 0.64
N PHE A 531 14.64 -27.20 1.36
CA PHE A 531 13.35 -26.72 0.89
C PHE A 531 13.10 -25.27 1.30
N VAL A 532 12.15 -24.64 0.62
CA VAL A 532 11.60 -23.31 0.96
C VAL A 532 10.10 -23.29 0.58
N ALA A 533 9.34 -22.34 1.12
CA ALA A 533 7.92 -22.13 0.88
C ALA A 533 7.07 -23.39 1.20
N ASP A 534 6.23 -23.83 0.26
CA ASP A 534 5.36 -25.00 0.40
C ASP A 534 6.09 -26.34 0.15
N ASN A 535 7.33 -26.46 0.65
CA ASN A 535 8.29 -27.54 0.38
C ASN A 535 8.85 -27.57 -1.06
N ARG A 536 9.09 -26.41 -1.67
CA ARG A 536 9.78 -26.31 -2.96
C ARG A 536 11.22 -26.76 -2.79
N ALA A 537 11.58 -27.87 -3.44
CA ALA A 537 12.87 -28.49 -3.28
C ALA A 537 13.98 -27.75 -4.04
N TYR A 538 15.12 -27.61 -3.40
CA TYR A 538 16.39 -27.38 -4.09
C TYR A 538 16.91 -28.69 -4.68
N ASN A 539 17.81 -28.57 -5.66
CA ASN A 539 18.56 -29.71 -6.18
C ASN A 539 19.84 -29.92 -5.40
N GLU A 540 20.25 -31.17 -5.26
CA GLU A 540 21.64 -31.48 -4.97
C GLU A 540 22.56 -30.77 -5.96
N TYR A 541 23.73 -30.34 -5.48
CA TYR A 541 24.66 -29.58 -6.31
C TYR A 541 26.10 -29.89 -6.00
N ASN A 542 26.85 -30.24 -7.05
CA ASN A 542 28.29 -30.39 -6.98
C ASN A 542 28.96 -29.06 -7.32
N PHE A 543 29.53 -28.38 -6.32
CA PHE A 543 30.14 -27.06 -6.50
C PHE A 543 31.47 -27.08 -7.25
N ASP A 544 32.19 -28.21 -7.27
CA ASP A 544 33.43 -28.34 -8.05
C ASP A 544 33.14 -28.50 -9.54
N LYS A 545 32.18 -29.36 -9.87
CA LYS A 545 31.77 -29.63 -11.26
C LYS A 545 30.74 -28.63 -11.78
N LYS A 546 30.13 -27.84 -10.90
CA LYS A 546 28.99 -26.95 -11.17
C LYS A 546 27.80 -27.66 -11.82
N THR A 547 27.60 -28.92 -11.46
CA THR A 547 26.54 -29.79 -12.00
C THR A 547 25.49 -30.09 -10.95
N SER A 548 24.24 -30.17 -11.39
CA SER A 548 23.09 -30.47 -10.57
C SER A 548 22.81 -31.97 -10.47
N GLY A 549 22.37 -32.39 -9.28
CA GLY A 549 21.83 -33.72 -9.01
C GLY A 549 20.29 -33.70 -8.91
N PRO A 550 19.69 -34.76 -8.35
CA PRO A 550 18.25 -34.83 -8.13
C PRO A 550 17.75 -33.75 -7.16
N ALA A 551 16.46 -33.44 -7.22
CA ALA A 551 15.79 -32.64 -6.21
C ALA A 551 15.66 -33.43 -4.90
N PHE A 552 15.76 -32.75 -3.75
CA PHE A 552 15.52 -33.39 -2.46
C PHE A 552 14.05 -33.84 -2.31
N ASP A 553 13.83 -34.96 -1.60
CA ASP A 553 12.49 -35.49 -1.30
C ASP A 553 12.00 -34.97 0.06
N ALA A 554 10.92 -34.20 0.05
CA ALA A 554 10.32 -33.63 1.27
C ALA A 554 9.73 -34.68 2.21
N ALA A 555 9.28 -35.83 1.69
CA ALA A 555 8.72 -36.91 2.51
C ALA A 555 9.81 -37.72 3.22
N LYS A 556 11.01 -37.79 2.63
CA LYS A 556 12.15 -38.51 3.18
C LYS A 556 13.47 -37.76 2.94
N PRO A 557 13.69 -36.61 3.60
CA PRO A 557 14.88 -35.80 3.32
C PRO A 557 16.16 -36.47 3.80
N ILE A 558 17.23 -36.35 3.02
CA ILE A 558 18.55 -36.90 3.33
C ILE A 558 19.57 -35.79 3.54
N ASN A 559 20.18 -35.74 4.72
CA ASN A 559 21.34 -34.92 4.99
C ASN A 559 22.63 -35.65 4.60
N ASN A 560 23.01 -35.49 3.33
CA ASN A 560 24.24 -36.06 2.77
C ASN A 560 25.49 -35.17 2.93
N SER A 561 25.47 -34.18 3.84
CA SER A 561 26.66 -33.37 4.10
C SER A 561 27.74 -34.20 4.77
N LYS A 562 28.99 -34.05 4.33
CA LYS A 562 30.15 -34.62 5.03
C LYS A 562 30.42 -33.98 6.39
N HIS A 563 29.82 -32.82 6.66
CA HIS A 563 29.92 -32.10 7.93
C HIS A 563 28.75 -32.43 8.87
N ASN A 564 27.84 -33.32 8.46
CA ASN A 564 26.75 -33.78 9.32
C ASN A 564 27.29 -34.67 10.45
N THR A 565 26.96 -34.31 11.69
CA THR A 565 27.33 -35.04 12.91
C THR A 565 26.13 -35.68 13.60
N GLY A 566 24.96 -35.60 12.97
CA GLY A 566 23.70 -36.16 13.45
C GLY A 566 23.15 -37.26 12.54
N LEU A 567 21.84 -37.41 12.54
CA LEU A 567 21.12 -38.37 11.72
C LEU A 567 21.21 -37.97 10.24
N GLN A 568 21.34 -38.99 9.37
CA GLN A 568 21.37 -38.79 7.92
C GLN A 568 19.95 -38.73 7.34
N GLU A 569 19.06 -39.60 7.78
CA GLU A 569 17.64 -39.58 7.42
C GLU A 569 16.90 -38.62 8.36
N LEU A 570 16.24 -37.60 7.80
CA LEU A 570 15.58 -36.54 8.56
C LEU A 570 14.06 -36.80 8.65
N PRO A 571 13.37 -36.19 9.63
CA PRO A 571 11.91 -36.15 9.62
C PRO A 571 11.35 -35.51 8.34
N PRO A 572 10.11 -35.84 7.92
CA PRO A 572 9.46 -35.20 6.79
C PRO A 572 9.37 -33.67 6.95
N ALA A 573 9.65 -32.94 5.88
CA ALA A 573 9.60 -31.48 5.87
C ALA A 573 8.15 -30.97 5.96
N GLN A 574 7.92 -30.00 6.85
CA GLN A 574 6.66 -29.30 7.02
C GLN A 574 6.64 -28.04 6.15
N LYS A 575 5.47 -27.73 5.58
CA LYS A 575 5.28 -26.57 4.69
C LYS A 575 5.20 -25.27 5.50
N ALA A 576 5.64 -24.18 4.89
CA ALA A 576 5.40 -22.85 5.43
C ALA A 576 3.91 -22.50 5.47
N PHE A 577 3.52 -21.70 6.47
CA PHE A 577 2.14 -21.27 6.66
C PHE A 577 1.77 -20.13 5.70
N ILE A 578 2.64 -19.13 5.57
CA ILE A 578 2.57 -18.04 4.58
C ILE A 578 3.97 -17.86 3.98
N TYR A 579 4.10 -17.57 2.69
CA TYR A 579 5.40 -17.36 2.05
C TYR A 579 5.35 -16.40 0.87
N TYR A 580 6.41 -15.62 0.65
CA TYR A 580 6.42 -14.66 -0.45
C TYR A 580 7.83 -14.32 -1.00
N PRO A 581 7.94 -14.11 -2.33
CA PRO A 581 9.19 -13.76 -3.00
C PRO A 581 9.46 -12.24 -3.00
N TYR A 582 10.60 -11.81 -3.55
CA TYR A 582 10.86 -10.38 -3.83
C TYR A 582 9.86 -9.80 -4.83
N ALA A 583 9.37 -10.64 -5.75
CA ALA A 583 8.34 -10.30 -6.72
C ALA A 583 6.92 -10.42 -6.14
N ASP A 584 5.91 -10.15 -6.96
CA ASP A 584 4.51 -10.38 -6.60
C ASP A 584 4.29 -11.86 -6.19
N SER A 585 3.56 -12.07 -5.09
CA SER A 585 3.18 -13.40 -4.62
C SER A 585 1.88 -13.85 -5.31
N PRO A 586 1.90 -14.90 -6.13
CA PRO A 586 0.67 -15.42 -6.72
C PRO A 586 -0.24 -16.09 -5.69
N GLU A 587 0.30 -16.62 -4.59
CA GLU A 587 -0.46 -17.37 -3.58
C GLU A 587 -1.14 -16.48 -2.55
N PHE A 588 -0.51 -15.35 -2.19
CA PHE A 588 -1.03 -14.44 -1.16
C PHE A 588 -1.38 -13.05 -1.71
N GLY A 589 -1.12 -12.78 -2.98
CA GLY A 589 -1.52 -11.55 -3.68
C GLY A 589 -0.80 -10.30 -3.20
N ALA A 590 -1.39 -9.13 -3.48
CA ALA A 590 -0.79 -7.83 -3.19
C ALA A 590 -0.64 -7.53 -1.69
N ILE A 591 -1.36 -8.25 -0.81
CA ILE A 591 -1.40 -7.97 0.63
C ILE A 591 -0.04 -8.14 1.32
N VAL A 592 0.82 -9.02 0.82
CA VAL A 592 2.19 -9.22 1.31
C VAL A 592 3.19 -8.27 0.65
N GLY A 593 2.80 -7.60 -0.44
CA GLY A 593 3.62 -6.66 -1.21
C GLY A 593 4.74 -7.31 -2.03
N LYS A 594 5.65 -6.47 -2.53
CA LYS A 594 6.87 -6.83 -3.26
C LYS A 594 8.04 -5.92 -2.84
N GLY A 595 9.26 -6.25 -3.23
CA GLY A 595 10.50 -5.62 -2.76
C GLY A 595 11.24 -6.48 -1.74
N GLY A 596 12.17 -5.90 -1.01
CA GLY A 596 12.90 -6.51 0.10
C GLY A 596 11.97 -7.18 1.11
N ARG A 597 12.49 -8.11 1.90
CA ARG A 597 11.69 -8.99 2.76
C ARG A 597 12.37 -9.22 4.08
N ASN A 598 11.57 -9.28 5.14
CA ASN A 598 12.00 -9.76 6.44
C ASN A 598 10.75 -10.15 7.25
N ALA A 599 10.27 -11.36 7.05
CA ALA A 599 9.11 -11.89 7.76
C ALA A 599 9.37 -12.01 9.28
N MET A 600 8.35 -11.69 10.10
CA MET A 600 8.39 -11.81 11.56
C MET A 600 7.07 -12.36 12.13
N GLY A 601 7.15 -13.04 13.26
CA GLY A 601 5.99 -13.61 13.96
C GLY A 601 5.61 -12.80 15.19
N GLY A 602 4.38 -12.25 15.21
CA GLY A 602 3.85 -11.46 16.32
C GLY A 602 2.83 -12.21 17.19
N PRO A 603 2.16 -11.53 18.12
CA PRO A 603 1.24 -12.16 19.06
C PRO A 603 -0.06 -12.61 18.39
N THR A 604 -0.73 -13.59 19.01
CA THR A 604 -2.14 -13.90 18.74
C THR A 604 -3.01 -13.16 19.74
N TYR A 605 -4.08 -12.50 19.27
CA TYR A 605 -4.97 -11.74 20.14
C TYR A 605 -6.21 -12.56 20.52
N TYR A 606 -6.50 -12.69 21.81
CA TYR A 606 -7.77 -13.22 22.31
C TYR A 606 -8.43 -12.20 23.21
N TYR A 607 -9.63 -11.76 22.86
CA TYR A 607 -10.32 -10.67 23.52
C TYR A 607 -10.52 -10.92 25.02
N ASP A 608 -10.87 -12.16 25.39
CA ASP A 608 -11.17 -12.53 26.78
C ASP A 608 -9.89 -12.78 27.63
N ASP A 609 -8.69 -12.72 27.05
CA ASP A 609 -7.43 -12.83 27.80
C ASP A 609 -7.00 -11.50 28.44
N TYR A 610 -7.68 -10.40 28.13
CA TYR A 610 -7.35 -9.05 28.59
C TYR A 610 -8.43 -8.47 29.51
N ALA A 611 -8.04 -7.59 30.43
CA ALA A 611 -8.97 -6.91 31.31
C ALA A 611 -9.95 -6.02 30.51
N GLU A 612 -11.17 -5.85 31.02
CA GLU A 612 -12.10 -4.86 30.49
C GLU A 612 -11.46 -3.46 30.57
N SER A 613 -11.23 -2.85 29.41
CA SER A 613 -10.63 -1.54 29.27
C SER A 613 -11.27 -0.80 28.10
N ASN A 614 -11.14 0.53 28.08
CA ASN A 614 -11.59 1.37 26.97
C ASN A 614 -10.56 1.48 25.83
N VAL A 615 -9.43 0.77 25.92
CA VAL A 615 -8.33 0.81 24.95
C VAL A 615 -8.09 -0.54 24.26
N LYS A 616 -8.71 -1.61 24.76
CA LYS A 616 -8.54 -2.97 24.23
C LYS A 616 -9.08 -3.09 22.82
N PHE A 617 -8.44 -3.92 22.03
CA PHE A 617 -8.89 -4.20 20.68
C PHE A 617 -10.26 -4.90 20.69
N PRO A 618 -11.08 -4.72 19.64
CA PRO A 618 -12.42 -5.31 19.59
C PRO A 618 -12.38 -6.81 19.28
N ARG A 619 -13.49 -7.51 19.55
CA ARG A 619 -13.65 -8.96 19.29
C ARG A 619 -13.38 -9.39 17.85
N TYR A 620 -13.41 -8.46 16.89
CA TYR A 620 -13.03 -8.72 15.52
C TYR A 620 -11.63 -9.35 15.39
N TYR A 621 -10.68 -9.02 16.27
CA TYR A 621 -9.32 -9.60 16.24
C TYR A 621 -9.18 -10.88 17.06
N ASP A 622 -10.26 -11.39 17.67
CA ASP A 622 -10.22 -12.60 18.50
C ASP A 622 -9.74 -13.81 17.68
N GLY A 623 -8.71 -14.49 18.19
CA GLY A 623 -8.03 -15.61 17.53
C GLY A 623 -7.12 -15.24 16.36
N LYS A 624 -6.96 -13.95 16.02
CA LYS A 624 -6.09 -13.53 14.90
C LYS A 624 -4.63 -13.47 15.32
N PHE A 625 -3.75 -14.01 14.47
CA PHE A 625 -2.31 -13.94 14.59
C PHE A 625 -1.77 -12.71 13.85
N PHE A 626 -0.96 -11.89 14.50
CA PHE A 626 -0.40 -10.68 13.90
C PHE A 626 0.95 -11.00 13.23
N ALA A 627 0.90 -11.43 11.97
CA ALA A 627 2.09 -11.52 11.14
C ALA A 627 2.59 -10.10 10.80
N TYR A 628 3.90 -9.91 10.67
CA TYR A 628 4.44 -8.62 10.25
C TYR A 628 5.71 -8.78 9.41
N ASP A 629 6.04 -7.77 8.62
CA ASP A 629 7.28 -7.71 7.86
C ASP A 629 8.01 -6.42 8.17
N TRP A 630 9.28 -6.57 8.52
CA TRP A 630 10.13 -5.49 8.94
C TRP A 630 10.63 -4.64 7.78
N MET A 631 10.86 -5.22 6.60
CA MET A 631 11.33 -4.48 5.43
C MET A 631 10.19 -3.73 4.74
N ARG A 632 8.99 -4.29 4.77
CA ARG A 632 7.81 -3.79 4.06
C ARG A 632 6.84 -3.03 4.96
N ASP A 633 7.24 -2.76 6.21
CA ASP A 633 6.55 -1.92 7.19
C ASP A 633 5.08 -2.26 7.43
N TRP A 634 4.73 -3.55 7.38
CA TRP A 634 3.33 -3.97 7.52
C TRP A 634 3.11 -4.89 8.69
N ILE A 635 1.89 -4.79 9.23
CA ILE A 635 1.32 -5.71 10.21
C ILE A 635 0.03 -6.24 9.59
N ASN A 636 -0.07 -7.55 9.45
CA ASN A 636 -1.21 -8.23 8.86
C ASN A 636 -1.81 -9.25 9.84
N PRO A 637 -2.95 -8.93 10.46
CA PRO A 637 -3.75 -9.91 11.19
C PRO A 637 -4.24 -11.02 10.26
N VAL A 638 -3.95 -12.26 10.66
CA VAL A 638 -4.29 -13.48 9.95
C VAL A 638 -5.53 -14.10 10.60
N THR A 639 -6.59 -14.25 9.82
CA THR A 639 -7.78 -15.00 10.19
C THR A 639 -7.53 -16.48 9.95
N MET A 640 -7.85 -17.31 10.95
CA MET A 640 -7.61 -18.75 10.90
C MET A 640 -8.89 -19.54 11.24
N THR A 641 -8.94 -20.80 10.81
CA THR A 641 -9.92 -21.77 11.32
C THR A 641 -9.64 -22.09 12.79
N LYS A 642 -10.55 -22.80 13.47
CA LYS A 642 -10.32 -23.25 14.86
C LYS A 642 -9.13 -24.21 14.97
N GLU A 643 -8.84 -24.92 13.89
CA GLU A 643 -7.73 -25.85 13.74
C GLU A 643 -6.40 -25.12 13.43
N GLY A 644 -6.45 -23.81 13.18
CA GLY A 644 -5.29 -22.96 12.89
C GLY A 644 -4.91 -22.88 11.41
N ASP A 645 -5.79 -23.27 10.49
CA ASP A 645 -5.55 -23.18 9.05
C ASP A 645 -5.79 -21.76 8.54
N PHE A 646 -5.03 -21.33 7.54
CA PHE A 646 -5.14 -19.99 6.97
C PHE A 646 -6.50 -19.80 6.28
N VAL A 647 -7.17 -18.68 6.57
CA VAL A 647 -8.41 -18.26 5.87
C VAL A 647 -8.16 -17.00 5.06
N SER A 648 -7.67 -15.95 5.71
CA SER A 648 -7.39 -14.66 5.08
C SER A 648 -6.39 -13.86 5.90
N MET A 649 -5.84 -12.80 5.31
CA MET A 649 -5.08 -11.79 6.05
C MET A 649 -5.44 -10.39 5.55
N GLU A 650 -5.32 -9.40 6.42
CA GLU A 650 -5.69 -8.02 6.12
C GLU A 650 -4.61 -7.04 6.57
N ARG A 651 -4.51 -5.87 5.95
CA ARG A 651 -3.60 -4.81 6.43
C ARG A 651 -4.18 -4.16 7.69
N PHE A 652 -3.36 -4.08 8.74
CA PHE A 652 -3.65 -3.33 9.95
C PHE A 652 -3.09 -1.91 9.87
N MET A 653 -3.95 -0.92 10.07
CA MET A 653 -3.63 0.50 10.01
C MET A 653 -2.82 0.94 8.76
N PRO A 654 -3.28 0.64 7.53
CA PRO A 654 -2.52 0.95 6.31
C PRO A 654 -2.26 2.44 6.06
N SER A 655 -3.03 3.35 6.66
CA SER A 655 -2.81 4.80 6.57
C SER A 655 -1.69 5.27 7.51
N ASN A 656 -1.27 4.43 8.46
CA ASN A 656 -0.19 4.72 9.39
C ASN A 656 1.14 4.16 8.89
N LYS A 657 2.19 4.98 8.92
CA LYS A 657 3.55 4.53 8.60
C LYS A 657 4.21 3.93 9.84
N PHE A 658 4.69 2.70 9.70
CA PHE A 658 5.62 2.06 10.64
C PHE A 658 7.04 2.25 10.12
N ALA A 659 8.03 2.31 11.04
CA ALA A 659 9.45 2.38 10.70
C ALA A 659 10.14 1.09 11.14
N HIS A 660 10.01 0.07 10.31
CA HIS A 660 10.60 -1.25 10.46
C HIS A 660 10.22 -1.90 11.81
N PRO A 661 8.94 -2.31 11.98
CA PRO A 661 8.48 -2.92 13.23
C PRO A 661 9.30 -4.17 13.52
N ILE A 662 10.00 -4.19 14.66
CA ILE A 662 10.96 -5.25 15.03
C ILE A 662 10.38 -6.22 16.05
N ASP A 663 9.48 -5.75 16.92
CA ASP A 663 8.83 -6.58 17.92
C ASP A 663 7.52 -5.95 18.41
N MET A 664 6.61 -6.76 18.93
CA MET A 664 5.34 -6.28 19.46
C MET A 664 4.72 -7.23 20.49
N GLN A 665 4.02 -6.66 21.48
CA GLN A 665 3.35 -7.42 22.52
C GLN A 665 2.08 -6.69 23.00
N PHE A 666 1.01 -7.45 23.23
CA PHE A 666 -0.18 -6.91 23.89
C PHE A 666 0.06 -6.78 25.41
N ALA A 667 -0.38 -5.65 25.98
CA ALA A 667 -0.41 -5.43 27.42
C ALA A 667 -1.70 -5.99 28.05
N ASN A 668 -1.73 -6.13 29.37
CA ASN A 668 -2.89 -6.68 30.12
C ASN A 668 -4.21 -5.89 29.94
N ASP A 669 -4.14 -4.65 29.47
CA ASP A 669 -5.30 -3.82 29.15
C ASP A 669 -5.77 -3.98 27.69
N GLY A 670 -5.16 -4.87 26.92
CA GLY A 670 -5.48 -5.15 25.53
C GLY A 670 -4.96 -4.12 24.52
N SER A 671 -4.10 -3.18 24.93
CA SER A 671 -3.37 -2.29 24.01
C SER A 671 -2.12 -2.98 23.46
N LEU A 672 -1.74 -2.67 22.21
CA LEU A 672 -0.59 -3.26 21.53
C LEU A 672 0.63 -2.33 21.64
N TYR A 673 1.73 -2.84 22.17
CA TYR A 673 3.02 -2.15 22.12
C TYR A 673 3.81 -2.64 20.91
N VAL A 674 4.43 -1.70 20.18
CA VAL A 674 5.26 -1.98 19.00
C VAL A 674 6.60 -1.28 19.18
N LEU A 675 7.68 -2.01 18.96
CA LEU A 675 9.03 -1.48 18.87
C LEU A 675 9.38 -1.33 17.39
N GLU A 676 9.88 -0.16 17.03
CA GLU A 676 10.27 0.21 15.67
C GLU A 676 11.78 0.40 15.62
N TYR A 677 12.44 -0.29 14.68
CA TYR A 677 13.90 -0.27 14.53
C TYR A 677 14.43 1.02 13.89
N GLY A 678 13.57 1.72 13.11
CA GLY A 678 13.95 2.89 12.33
C GLY A 678 14.48 2.53 10.94
N ASN A 679 14.57 3.53 10.06
CA ASN A 679 14.82 3.27 8.64
C ASN A 679 16.28 2.88 8.30
N ASN A 680 17.29 3.32 9.06
CA ASN A 680 18.68 3.00 8.76
C ASN A 680 19.18 1.79 9.55
N TRP A 681 19.89 0.87 8.90
CA TRP A 681 20.48 -0.28 9.57
C TRP A 681 21.81 0.07 10.21
N PHE A 682 22.13 -0.65 11.29
CA PHE A 682 23.39 -0.53 12.02
C PHE A 682 23.67 0.90 12.50
N ALA A 683 22.61 1.63 12.83
CA ALA A 683 22.65 3.05 13.14
C ALA A 683 21.65 3.42 14.23
N GLN A 684 21.94 4.52 14.92
CA GLN A 684 20.96 5.20 15.74
C GLN A 684 20.00 5.95 14.82
N ASN A 685 18.70 5.78 15.04
CA ASN A 685 17.66 6.28 14.14
C ASN A 685 16.75 7.26 14.85
N ASP A 686 16.56 8.45 14.27
CA ASP A 686 15.60 9.43 14.79
C ASP A 686 14.15 8.89 14.83
N ASP A 687 13.85 7.94 13.96
CA ASP A 687 12.54 7.32 13.81
C ASP A 687 12.41 5.94 14.46
N ALA A 688 13.45 5.41 15.10
CA ALA A 688 13.32 4.23 15.96
C ALA A 688 12.55 4.58 17.22
N LYS A 689 11.45 3.86 17.50
CA LYS A 689 10.43 4.28 18.45
C LYS A 689 9.89 3.14 19.30
N LEU A 690 9.38 3.51 20.47
CA LEU A 690 8.46 2.68 21.25
C LEU A 690 7.09 3.28 21.08
N VAL A 691 6.15 2.49 20.61
CA VAL A 691 4.80 2.91 20.24
C VAL A 691 3.79 2.11 21.03
N ARG A 692 2.69 2.76 21.42
CA ARG A 692 1.48 2.11 21.94
C ARG A 692 0.31 2.39 21.02
N ILE A 693 -0.41 1.34 20.65
CA ILE A 693 -1.61 1.38 19.82
C ILE A 693 -2.81 1.03 20.71
N THR A 694 -3.79 1.91 20.70
CA THR A 694 -5.03 1.78 21.49
C THR A 694 -6.23 1.84 20.57
N TYR A 695 -7.32 1.16 20.93
CA TYR A 695 -8.58 1.20 20.19
C TYR A 695 -9.64 2.00 20.95
N ASN A 696 -10.34 2.91 20.26
CA ASN A 696 -11.48 3.63 20.81
C ASN A 696 -12.80 3.10 20.21
N GLY A 697 -13.50 2.29 21.00
CA GLY A 697 -14.86 1.80 20.68
C GLY A 697 -15.98 2.79 21.02
N GLY A 698 -15.68 3.89 21.71
CA GLY A 698 -16.64 4.92 22.08
C GLY A 698 -16.65 6.11 21.11
N ASN A 699 -17.02 7.28 21.63
CA ASN A 699 -17.01 8.53 20.88
C ASN A 699 -15.58 8.94 20.51
N ARG A 700 -15.34 9.23 19.23
CA ARG A 700 -14.03 9.62 18.72
C ARG A 700 -13.82 11.13 18.91
N PRO A 701 -12.59 11.57 19.18
CA PRO A 701 -12.27 12.99 19.09
C PRO A 701 -12.50 13.50 17.66
N PRO A 702 -13.05 14.72 17.49
CA PRO A 702 -13.20 15.29 16.16
C PRO A 702 -11.84 15.52 15.50
N LEU A 703 -11.77 15.56 14.18
CA LEU A 703 -10.58 15.96 13.43
C LEU A 703 -10.56 17.48 13.25
N ALA A 704 -9.48 18.13 13.69
CA ALA A 704 -9.22 19.54 13.40
C ALA A 704 -8.39 19.67 12.12
N ALA A 705 -8.92 20.37 11.12
CA ALA A 705 -8.17 20.78 9.94
C ALA A 705 -8.09 22.31 9.90
N ALA A 706 -6.87 22.84 9.87
CA ALA A 706 -6.61 24.27 9.91
C ALA A 706 -5.79 24.70 8.70
N SER A 707 -6.21 25.77 8.05
CA SER A 707 -5.47 26.40 6.94
C SER A 707 -5.60 27.91 6.98
N VAL A 708 -4.70 28.59 6.27
CA VAL A 708 -4.68 30.04 6.11
C VAL A 708 -4.45 30.40 4.65
N ASP A 709 -4.97 31.54 4.21
CA ASP A 709 -4.70 32.09 2.87
C ASP A 709 -3.26 32.58 2.71
N LYS A 710 -2.66 33.09 3.81
CA LYS A 710 -1.30 33.63 3.85
C LYS A 710 -0.56 33.13 5.09
N LYS A 711 0.50 32.37 4.87
CA LYS A 711 1.41 31.91 5.95
C LYS A 711 2.51 32.92 6.27
N VAL A 712 2.78 33.84 5.35
CA VAL A 712 3.84 34.83 5.50
C VAL A 712 3.48 36.15 4.81
N GLY A 713 4.05 37.26 5.27
CA GLY A 713 3.92 38.56 4.62
C GLY A 713 4.38 39.71 5.50
N ALA A 714 4.50 40.91 4.91
CA ALA A 714 4.88 42.12 5.63
C ALA A 714 3.81 42.57 6.66
N ALA A 715 4.25 43.23 7.74
CA ALA A 715 3.34 43.84 8.71
C ALA A 715 2.73 45.15 8.17
N PRO A 716 1.42 45.43 8.39
CA PRO A 716 0.42 44.55 8.98
C PRO A 716 -0.06 43.47 8.00
N LEU A 717 -0.17 42.22 8.47
CA LEU A 717 -0.63 41.08 7.66
C LEU A 717 -2.06 40.69 8.04
N LYS A 718 -3.01 40.86 7.11
CA LYS A 718 -4.37 40.31 7.23
C LYS A 718 -4.37 38.86 6.73
N VAL A 719 -4.83 37.93 7.58
CA VAL A 719 -4.90 36.50 7.31
C VAL A 719 -6.34 36.02 7.49
N ALA A 720 -6.83 35.28 6.49
CA ALA A 720 -8.09 34.53 6.56
C ALA A 720 -7.80 33.09 6.99
N PHE A 721 -8.44 32.66 8.06
CA PHE A 721 -8.33 31.32 8.61
C PHE A 721 -9.50 30.47 8.12
N SER A 722 -9.24 29.17 7.92
CA SER A 722 -10.24 28.22 7.47
C SER A 722 -10.17 26.93 8.27
N SER A 723 -11.33 26.48 8.73
CA SER A 723 -11.52 25.17 9.37
C SER A 723 -12.02 24.10 8.39
N LYS A 724 -12.05 24.39 7.09
CA LYS A 724 -12.49 23.46 6.04
C LYS A 724 -11.66 22.17 6.12
N GLY A 725 -12.34 21.03 6.22
CA GLY A 725 -11.75 19.71 6.41
C GLY A 725 -11.86 19.20 7.86
N SER A 726 -12.22 20.05 8.82
CA SER A 726 -12.58 19.60 10.16
C SER A 726 -13.89 18.82 10.12
N LEU A 727 -13.97 17.70 10.83
CA LEU A 727 -15.17 16.86 10.90
C LEU A 727 -15.19 16.06 12.19
N ASP A 728 -16.37 15.59 12.57
CA ASP A 728 -16.53 14.54 13.57
C ASP A 728 -16.85 13.23 12.87
N TYR A 729 -16.14 12.15 13.22
CA TYR A 729 -16.32 10.86 12.56
C TYR A 729 -17.59 10.14 13.00
N ASP A 730 -18.14 10.49 14.17
CA ASP A 730 -19.40 9.99 14.70
C ASP A 730 -20.59 10.89 14.30
N GLU A 731 -20.34 11.86 13.41
CA GLU A 731 -21.30 12.81 12.84
C GLU A 731 -21.94 13.75 13.88
N ASP A 732 -21.29 13.94 15.04
CA ASP A 732 -21.70 14.90 16.05
C ASP A 732 -21.49 16.35 15.58
N ALA A 733 -22.31 17.26 16.11
CA ALA A 733 -22.13 18.70 15.88
C ALA A 733 -20.85 19.20 16.57
N ILE A 734 -20.01 19.93 15.81
CA ILE A 734 -18.73 20.45 16.29
C ILE A 734 -18.73 21.97 16.54
N LYS A 735 -17.92 22.40 17.52
CA LYS A 735 -17.64 23.79 17.86
C LYS A 735 -16.19 24.13 17.53
N TYR A 736 -15.96 25.38 17.11
CA TYR A 736 -14.63 25.88 16.75
C TYR A 736 -14.14 26.90 17.77
N GLU A 737 -12.84 26.88 18.08
CA GLU A 737 -12.15 27.95 18.79
C GLU A 737 -10.79 28.19 18.14
N TRP A 738 -10.60 29.37 17.55
CA TRP A 738 -9.32 29.84 17.05
C TRP A 738 -8.59 30.68 18.09
N SER A 739 -7.33 30.36 18.35
CA SER A 739 -6.35 31.22 19.02
C SER A 739 -5.37 31.73 17.98
N PHE A 740 -5.14 33.05 17.90
CA PHE A 740 -4.23 33.63 16.89
C PHE A 740 -2.76 33.71 17.37
N GLY A 741 -2.47 33.32 18.60
CA GLY A 741 -1.15 33.36 19.22
C GLY A 741 -1.21 33.71 20.71
N LYS A 742 -0.11 33.51 21.44
CA LYS A 742 -0.06 33.76 22.89
C LYS A 742 -0.38 35.22 23.22
N GLY A 743 -1.40 35.44 24.06
CA GLY A 743 -1.84 36.78 24.48
C GLY A 743 -2.71 37.54 23.47
N LEU A 744 -3.08 36.91 22.35
CA LEU A 744 -4.02 37.46 21.36
C LEU A 744 -5.45 36.96 21.62
N PRO A 745 -6.49 37.67 21.12
CA PRO A 745 -7.87 37.26 21.31
C PRO A 745 -8.17 35.92 20.62
N LYS A 746 -9.25 35.27 21.07
CA LYS A 746 -9.79 34.05 20.46
C LYS A 746 -11.04 34.34 19.63
N SER A 747 -11.41 33.42 18.74
CA SER A 747 -12.65 33.50 17.94
C SER A 747 -13.38 32.16 17.91
N ALA A 748 -14.71 32.17 17.99
CA ALA A 748 -15.54 30.96 17.87
C ALA A 748 -16.07 30.73 16.44
N LEU A 749 -15.73 31.61 15.49
CA LEU A 749 -16.16 31.46 14.09
C LEU A 749 -15.37 30.33 13.42
N PRO A 750 -15.97 29.56 12.50
CA PRO A 750 -15.26 28.51 11.77
C PRO A 750 -14.14 29.07 10.87
N ASN A 751 -14.39 30.22 10.23
CA ASN A 751 -13.47 30.82 9.25
C ASN A 751 -13.24 32.31 9.56
N PRO A 752 -12.55 32.67 10.66
CA PRO A 752 -12.33 34.05 11.04
C PRO A 752 -11.22 34.72 10.20
N THR A 753 -11.15 36.05 10.25
CA THR A 753 -9.99 36.80 9.77
C THR A 753 -9.31 37.51 10.93
N PHE A 754 -7.98 37.56 10.94
CA PHE A 754 -7.19 38.29 11.94
C PHE A 754 -6.09 39.14 11.29
N VAL A 755 -5.75 40.28 11.89
CA VAL A 755 -4.71 41.19 11.39
C VAL A 755 -3.54 41.22 12.37
N TYR A 756 -2.39 40.72 11.95
CA TYR A 756 -1.16 40.79 12.72
C TYR A 756 -0.43 42.10 12.43
N VAL A 757 -0.41 43.00 13.41
CA VAL A 757 0.17 44.35 13.24
C VAL A 757 1.68 44.38 13.52
N LYS A 758 2.19 43.47 14.36
CA LYS A 758 3.61 43.41 14.75
C LYS A 758 4.32 42.27 14.05
N ALA A 759 5.57 42.51 13.64
CA ALA A 759 6.43 41.46 13.12
C ALA A 759 6.70 40.39 14.19
N GLY A 760 6.72 39.12 13.80
CA GLY A 760 6.87 37.96 14.68
C GLY A 760 6.40 36.67 14.03
N VAL A 761 6.72 35.54 14.68
CA VAL A 761 6.21 34.22 14.33
C VAL A 761 5.07 33.90 15.29
N TYR A 762 3.88 33.67 14.75
CA TYR A 762 2.67 33.36 15.50
C TYR A 762 2.23 31.95 15.21
N THR A 763 2.02 31.14 16.24
CA THR A 763 1.35 29.85 16.12
C THR A 763 -0.14 30.08 16.37
N ALA A 764 -0.93 30.06 15.30
CA ALA A 764 -2.37 30.02 15.41
C ALA A 764 -2.83 28.57 15.65
N THR A 765 -3.81 28.38 16.52
CA THR A 765 -4.33 27.05 16.88
C THR A 765 -5.83 27.03 16.67
N LEU A 766 -6.30 26.11 15.85
CA LEU A 766 -7.71 25.72 15.80
C LEU A 766 -7.94 24.61 16.81
N LYS A 767 -8.90 24.78 17.71
CA LYS A 767 -9.48 23.71 18.52
C LYS A 767 -10.87 23.38 18.01
N VAL A 768 -11.13 22.11 17.76
CA VAL A 768 -12.46 21.58 17.41
C VAL A 768 -12.95 20.73 18.57
N THR A 769 -14.20 20.92 19.00
CA THR A 769 -14.80 20.18 20.12
C THR A 769 -16.16 19.61 19.72
N ASP A 770 -16.42 18.35 20.00
CA ASP A 770 -17.69 17.68 19.71
C ASP A 770 -18.76 17.95 20.80
N ALA A 771 -19.93 17.33 20.65
CA ALA A 771 -21.05 17.47 21.57
C ALA A 771 -20.81 16.82 22.95
N LEU A 772 -19.95 15.80 23.02
CA LEU A 772 -19.61 15.06 24.24
C LEU A 772 -18.38 15.61 24.98
N GLY A 773 -17.75 16.65 24.42
CA GLY A 773 -16.65 17.39 25.01
C GLY A 773 -15.25 16.91 24.60
N ASN A 774 -15.12 15.92 23.71
CA ASN A 774 -13.80 15.59 23.16
C ASN A 774 -13.35 16.70 22.23
N SER A 775 -12.03 16.89 22.15
CA SER A 775 -11.48 17.94 21.30
C SER A 775 -10.14 17.55 20.70
N SER A 776 -9.86 18.09 19.52
CA SER A 776 -8.55 18.06 18.90
C SER A 776 -8.10 19.46 18.51
N THR A 777 -6.80 19.61 18.25
CA THR A 777 -6.22 20.88 17.85
C THR A 777 -5.32 20.73 16.65
N GLN A 778 -5.34 21.72 15.75
CA GLN A 778 -4.41 21.83 14.64
C GLN A 778 -3.76 23.21 14.65
N ASN A 779 -2.43 23.23 14.47
CA ASN A 779 -1.64 24.45 14.46
C ASN A 779 -1.31 24.90 13.03
N VAL A 780 -1.25 26.21 12.83
CA VAL A 780 -0.72 26.85 11.63
C VAL A 780 0.21 27.98 12.05
N GLU A 781 1.42 27.99 11.49
CA GLU A 781 2.37 29.07 11.72
C GLU A 781 2.15 30.22 10.74
N VAL A 782 2.10 31.44 11.25
CA VAL A 782 2.02 32.69 10.48
C VAL A 782 3.26 33.53 10.80
N ARG A 783 4.06 33.84 9.78
CA ARG A 783 5.28 34.66 9.89
C ARG A 783 5.00 36.07 9.39
N VAL A 784 5.18 37.07 10.23
CA VAL A 784 4.83 38.45 9.92
C VAL A 784 6.08 39.31 9.98
N GLY A 785 6.34 40.11 8.95
CA GLY A 785 7.42 41.09 8.94
C GLY A 785 8.36 41.05 7.73
N ASN A 786 8.28 40.01 6.90
CA ASN A 786 9.00 39.88 5.63
C ASN A 786 8.00 39.47 4.54
N ASP A 787 7.96 40.16 3.40
CA ASP A 787 7.05 39.81 2.31
C ASP A 787 7.64 38.69 1.44
N VAL A 788 6.81 38.01 0.65
CA VAL A 788 7.33 37.04 -0.33
C VAL A 788 7.83 37.83 -1.54
N PRO A 789 9.08 37.62 -2.02
CA PRO A 789 9.54 38.28 -3.22
C PRO A 789 8.65 37.92 -4.41
N LYS A 790 8.50 38.85 -5.35
CA LYS A 790 7.79 38.63 -6.60
C LYS A 790 8.81 38.42 -7.71
N VAL A 791 8.91 37.20 -8.22
CA VAL A 791 9.71 36.86 -9.40
C VAL A 791 8.78 36.74 -10.60
N GLU A 792 9.11 37.39 -11.71
CA GLU A 792 8.39 37.31 -12.98
C GLU A 792 9.36 37.00 -14.12
N ILE A 793 8.98 36.13 -15.05
CA ILE A 793 9.75 35.87 -16.27
C ILE A 793 9.02 36.46 -17.47
N ALA A 794 9.64 37.42 -18.15
CA ALA A 794 9.12 37.98 -19.39
C ALA A 794 9.83 37.34 -20.59
N VAL A 795 9.12 36.53 -21.37
CA VAL A 795 9.58 36.04 -22.68
C VAL A 795 9.08 36.98 -23.78
N LYS A 796 9.98 37.42 -24.69
CA LYS A 796 9.60 38.18 -25.88
C LYS A 796 9.15 37.26 -27.00
N GLY A 797 8.12 37.66 -27.74
CA GLY A 797 7.53 36.85 -28.80
C GLY A 797 6.52 35.85 -28.23
N ASN A 798 6.53 34.62 -28.74
CA ASN A 798 5.54 33.61 -28.39
C ASN A 798 5.82 32.99 -27.02
N LYS A 799 4.84 33.01 -26.13
CA LYS A 799 4.95 32.48 -24.75
C LYS A 799 4.49 31.03 -24.59
N THR A 800 4.10 30.38 -25.68
CA THR A 800 3.63 28.98 -25.68
C THR A 800 4.58 28.07 -26.43
N PHE A 801 5.09 28.54 -27.57
CA PHE A 801 5.85 27.73 -28.51
C PHE A 801 7.30 28.19 -28.65
N TYR A 802 8.20 27.23 -28.84
CA TYR A 802 9.51 27.47 -29.44
C TYR A 802 9.58 26.85 -30.84
N TRP A 803 10.49 27.39 -31.66
CA TRP A 803 10.86 26.85 -32.97
C TRP A 803 12.35 26.53 -32.97
N ASP A 804 12.73 25.37 -33.50
CA ASP A 804 14.11 24.91 -33.48
C ASP A 804 15.08 25.94 -34.08
N LYS A 805 16.25 26.08 -33.45
CA LYS A 805 17.31 27.01 -33.86
C LYS A 805 16.89 28.48 -33.88
N GLN A 806 15.79 28.81 -33.20
CA GLN A 806 15.37 30.20 -32.98
C GLN A 806 15.75 30.67 -31.59
N ALA A 807 16.10 31.95 -31.52
CA ALA A 807 16.36 32.66 -30.28
C ALA A 807 15.06 32.91 -29.50
N VAL A 808 15.12 32.67 -28.20
CA VAL A 808 14.09 33.01 -27.21
C VAL A 808 14.71 34.03 -26.26
N ASP A 809 14.26 35.28 -26.38
CA ASP A 809 14.69 36.36 -25.48
C ASP A 809 13.85 36.33 -24.21
N TYR A 810 14.52 36.39 -23.06
CA TYR A 810 13.88 36.43 -21.76
C TYR A 810 14.49 37.52 -20.86
N GLU A 811 13.67 38.01 -19.94
CA GLU A 811 14.04 38.99 -18.93
C GLU A 811 13.32 38.65 -17.62
N VAL A 812 14.09 38.41 -16.57
CA VAL A 812 13.58 38.15 -15.22
C VAL A 812 13.43 39.48 -14.51
N ASN A 813 12.27 39.70 -13.89
CA ASN A 813 12.04 40.81 -12.99
C ASN A 813 11.88 40.26 -11.57
N VAL A 814 12.59 40.87 -10.63
CA VAL A 814 12.43 40.56 -9.20
C VAL A 814 12.08 41.84 -8.48
N ALA A 815 11.00 41.80 -7.70
CA ALA A 815 10.59 42.88 -6.83
C ALA A 815 10.30 42.32 -5.44
N ASP A 816 10.98 42.88 -4.45
CA ASP A 816 10.78 42.58 -3.06
C ASP A 816 10.59 43.87 -2.26
N LYS A 817 9.69 43.83 -1.26
CA LYS A 817 9.34 45.04 -0.51
C LYS A 817 10.47 45.48 0.42
N GLU A 818 11.29 44.54 0.88
CA GLU A 818 12.40 44.74 1.79
C GLU A 818 13.71 45.01 1.06
N ASP A 819 14.01 44.22 0.03
CA ASP A 819 15.29 44.22 -0.69
C ASP A 819 15.30 45.14 -1.92
N GLY A 820 14.14 45.67 -2.32
CA GLY A 820 14.01 46.54 -3.49
C GLY A 820 13.76 45.75 -4.77
N THR A 821 14.29 46.20 -5.90
CA THR A 821 14.02 45.52 -7.17
C THR A 821 15.31 45.25 -7.93
N LEU A 822 15.27 44.28 -8.85
CA LEU A 822 16.35 44.06 -9.78
C LEU A 822 16.57 45.30 -10.68
N ALA A 823 15.48 45.96 -11.07
CA ALA A 823 15.52 47.13 -11.95
C ALA A 823 16.21 48.36 -11.33
N ASN A 824 16.17 48.54 -10.01
CA ASN A 824 16.84 49.65 -9.33
C ASN A 824 18.22 49.26 -8.75
N GLY A 825 18.70 48.05 -9.02
CA GLY A 825 20.02 47.55 -8.62
C GLY A 825 20.18 47.21 -7.14
N LYS A 826 19.12 47.29 -6.33
CA LYS A 826 19.18 46.89 -4.90
C LYS A 826 19.17 45.37 -4.73
N ILE A 827 18.47 44.66 -5.61
CA ILE A 827 18.66 43.23 -5.85
C ILE A 827 19.70 43.11 -6.96
N LYS A 828 20.80 42.39 -6.71
CA LYS A 828 21.83 42.22 -7.74
C LYS A 828 21.46 41.07 -8.66
N ALA A 829 21.81 41.19 -9.94
CA ALA A 829 21.55 40.13 -10.93
C ALA A 829 22.23 38.79 -10.60
N GLU A 830 23.35 38.83 -9.86
CA GLU A 830 24.07 37.64 -9.39
C GLU A 830 23.32 36.85 -8.30
N ASP A 831 22.36 37.50 -7.62
CA ASP A 831 21.54 36.89 -6.57
C ASP A 831 20.26 36.22 -7.14
N VAL A 832 20.00 36.39 -8.45
CA VAL A 832 18.85 35.80 -9.14
C VAL A 832 19.31 34.54 -9.86
N MET A 833 18.78 33.39 -9.43
CA MET A 833 19.03 32.11 -10.10
C MET A 833 18.18 32.03 -11.36
N VAL A 834 18.80 31.74 -12.49
CA VAL A 834 18.11 31.47 -13.75
C VAL A 834 18.61 30.15 -14.33
N SER A 835 17.66 29.26 -14.66
CA SER A 835 17.92 28.02 -15.39
C SER A 835 17.07 27.95 -16.66
N ILE A 836 17.62 27.28 -17.67
CA ILE A 836 16.93 26.93 -18.90
C ILE A 836 17.24 25.46 -19.15
N ASP A 837 16.20 24.65 -19.10
CA ASP A 837 16.31 23.19 -19.14
C ASP A 837 15.35 22.62 -20.18
N TYR A 838 15.71 21.46 -20.76
CA TYR A 838 14.90 20.77 -21.75
C TYR A 838 14.28 19.51 -21.14
N LEU A 839 12.95 19.39 -21.21
CA LEU A 839 12.21 18.24 -20.68
C LEU A 839 11.64 17.44 -21.85
N GLU A 840 11.92 16.13 -21.93
CA GLU A 840 11.21 15.27 -22.87
C GLU A 840 9.71 15.21 -22.50
N GLY A 841 8.82 15.49 -23.45
CA GLY A 841 7.37 15.64 -23.20
C GLY A 841 6.93 17.03 -22.70
N PHE A 842 5.64 17.13 -22.35
CA PHE A 842 5.02 18.34 -21.76
C PHE A 842 3.99 17.92 -20.71
N ASP A 843 4.31 18.09 -19.44
CA ASP A 843 3.40 17.83 -18.31
C ASP A 843 3.06 19.15 -17.60
N LYS A 844 1.77 19.53 -17.64
CA LYS A 844 1.26 20.76 -17.02
C LYS A 844 1.28 20.71 -15.49
N THR A 845 1.27 19.54 -14.87
CA THR A 845 1.34 19.41 -13.40
C THR A 845 2.70 19.83 -12.85
N MET A 846 3.75 19.75 -13.67
CA MET A 846 5.11 20.18 -13.32
C MET A 846 5.27 21.72 -13.28
N LEU A 847 4.52 22.47 -14.10
CA LEU A 847 4.53 23.94 -14.11
C LEU A 847 3.91 24.54 -12.84
N ALA A 848 2.99 23.82 -12.19
CA ALA A 848 2.32 24.27 -10.97
C ALA A 848 3.22 24.22 -9.71
N GLN A 849 4.43 23.66 -9.79
CA GLN A 849 5.29 23.37 -8.64
C GLN A 849 6.43 24.38 -8.40
N GLY A 850 6.70 25.32 -9.31
CA GLY A 850 7.80 26.32 -9.15
C GLY A 850 9.20 25.68 -8.95
N HIS A 851 10.20 26.45 -8.50
CA HIS A 851 11.62 26.03 -8.36
C HIS A 851 11.91 24.87 -7.39
N GLN A 852 10.89 24.16 -6.90
CA GLN A 852 11.10 22.96 -6.09
C GLN A 852 11.68 21.78 -6.90
N MET A 853 11.81 21.91 -8.22
CA MET A 853 12.06 20.79 -9.12
C MET A 853 13.24 21.05 -10.06
N ASN A 854 14.42 20.51 -9.74
CA ASN A 854 15.35 20.06 -10.77
C ASN A 854 14.81 18.72 -11.31
N THR A 855 14.40 18.65 -12.57
CA THR A 855 13.37 17.70 -13.03
C THR A 855 13.84 16.27 -13.35
N SER A 856 15.05 16.03 -13.89
CA SER A 856 15.59 14.64 -13.99
C SER A 856 15.99 14.08 -12.62
N LEU A 857 16.51 14.96 -11.77
CA LEU A 857 16.77 14.76 -10.36
C LEU A 857 15.49 14.36 -9.58
N SER A 858 14.32 14.90 -9.94
CA SER A 858 13.07 14.69 -9.21
C SER A 858 12.42 13.31 -9.44
N THR A 859 12.46 12.76 -10.65
CA THR A 859 11.90 11.43 -10.95
C THR A 859 12.72 10.34 -10.25
N GLY A 860 14.04 10.39 -10.38
CA GLY A 860 14.93 9.45 -9.69
C GLY A 860 14.81 9.52 -8.18
N LYS A 861 14.76 10.73 -7.61
CA LYS A 861 14.53 10.91 -6.18
C LYS A 861 13.17 10.37 -5.74
N ARG A 862 12.10 10.67 -6.47
CA ARG A 862 10.74 10.18 -6.16
C ARG A 862 10.68 8.66 -6.20
N LEU A 863 11.30 8.03 -7.20
CA LEU A 863 11.38 6.58 -7.31
C LEU A 863 12.16 5.96 -6.15
N ILE A 864 13.26 6.58 -5.72
CA ILE A 864 14.01 6.17 -4.51
C ILE A 864 13.18 6.39 -3.23
N ASP A 865 12.42 7.47 -3.16
CA ASP A 865 11.57 7.78 -2.01
C ASP A 865 10.38 6.82 -1.87
N LEU A 866 9.90 6.27 -2.99
CA LEU A 866 8.79 5.31 -3.07
C LEU A 866 9.27 3.85 -3.05
N SER A 867 10.58 3.60 -3.08
CA SER A 867 11.16 2.27 -2.95
C SER A 867 11.70 2.03 -1.55
N ASP A 868 12.04 0.78 -1.28
CA ASP A 868 12.75 0.28 -0.11
C ASP A 868 14.27 0.55 -0.18
N CYS A 869 14.77 1.23 -1.22
CA CYS A 869 16.19 1.53 -1.36
C CYS A 869 16.75 2.35 -0.18
N LYS A 870 15.90 3.15 0.48
CA LYS A 870 16.27 3.95 1.66
C LYS A 870 16.57 3.13 2.91
N ALA A 871 16.07 1.89 2.99
CA ALA A 871 16.42 1.01 4.10
C ALA A 871 17.94 0.74 4.13
N CYS A 872 18.56 0.64 2.94
CA CYS A 872 19.97 0.30 2.81
C CYS A 872 20.88 1.49 2.47
N HIS A 873 20.33 2.62 2.01
CA HIS A 873 21.09 3.77 1.52
C HIS A 873 20.59 5.11 2.08
N GLY A 874 21.46 5.85 2.75
CA GLY A 874 21.25 7.26 3.07
C GLY A 874 21.78 8.20 1.99
N ILE A 875 21.33 9.46 1.97
CA ILE A 875 21.89 10.49 1.06
C ILE A 875 23.35 10.77 1.42
N ASP A 876 23.58 11.13 2.69
CA ASP A 876 24.90 11.54 3.20
C ASP A 876 25.50 10.50 4.17
N ASN A 877 24.67 9.62 4.74
CA ASN A 877 25.08 8.65 5.75
C ASN A 877 25.16 7.25 5.16
N LYS A 878 26.24 6.52 5.50
CA LYS A 878 26.40 5.11 5.16
C LYS A 878 25.50 4.25 6.07
N SER A 879 24.86 3.24 5.50
CA SER A 879 24.11 2.20 6.23
C SER A 879 24.62 0.81 5.79
N VAL A 880 23.75 -0.15 5.43
CA VAL A 880 24.15 -1.44 4.81
C VAL A 880 24.93 -1.18 3.51
N GLY A 881 24.40 -0.29 2.68
CA GLY A 881 25.01 0.19 1.45
C GLY A 881 25.77 1.51 1.64
N PRO A 882 26.59 1.93 0.65
CA PRO A 882 27.23 3.24 0.63
C PRO A 882 26.20 4.37 0.60
N ALA A 883 26.56 5.55 1.13
CA ALA A 883 25.75 6.75 0.97
C ALA A 883 25.62 7.11 -0.52
N TYR A 884 24.49 7.65 -0.95
CA TYR A 884 24.30 8.05 -2.34
C TYR A 884 25.33 9.08 -2.79
N ARG A 885 25.76 10.00 -1.90
CA ARG A 885 26.87 10.92 -2.20
C ARG A 885 28.20 10.22 -2.42
N ASP A 886 28.50 9.14 -1.72
CA ASP A 886 29.74 8.39 -1.94
C ASP A 886 29.71 7.68 -3.29
N VAL A 887 28.56 7.11 -3.66
CA VAL A 887 28.32 6.56 -5.00
C VAL A 887 28.51 7.65 -6.06
N ALA A 888 27.89 8.82 -5.87
CA ALA A 888 28.01 9.96 -6.76
C ALA A 888 29.46 10.42 -6.95
N LYS A 889 30.21 10.54 -5.86
CA LYS A 889 31.63 10.95 -5.86
C LYS A 889 32.51 9.91 -6.55
N LYS A 890 32.32 8.61 -6.29
CA LYS A 890 33.13 7.52 -6.89
C LYS A 890 32.95 7.45 -8.41
N TYR A 891 31.74 7.68 -8.90
CA TYR A 891 31.41 7.57 -10.32
C TYR A 891 31.30 8.94 -11.02
N LYS A 892 31.82 10.00 -10.40
CA LYS A 892 31.82 11.36 -10.96
C LYS A 892 32.53 11.38 -12.32
N GLY A 893 31.83 11.85 -13.36
CA GLY A 893 32.36 11.94 -14.73
C GLY A 893 32.33 10.63 -15.55
N ALA A 894 31.80 9.53 -15.01
CA ALA A 894 31.71 8.23 -15.70
C ALA A 894 30.31 7.97 -16.25
N PHE A 895 29.81 8.81 -17.17
CA PHE A 895 28.43 8.77 -17.67
C PHE A 895 28.01 7.42 -18.33
N GLU A 896 28.96 6.66 -18.85
CA GLU A 896 28.69 5.32 -19.44
C GLU A 896 28.36 4.24 -18.40
N ILE A 897 28.48 4.52 -17.09
CA ILE A 897 28.20 3.56 -16.02
C ILE A 897 26.71 3.42 -15.68
N GLU A 898 25.86 4.35 -16.16
CA GLU A 898 24.44 4.44 -15.80
C GLU A 898 23.69 3.11 -16.02
N GLY A 899 23.91 2.48 -17.18
CA GLY A 899 23.32 1.18 -17.50
C GLY A 899 23.75 0.07 -16.53
N LYS A 900 25.03 0.05 -16.14
CA LYS A 900 25.57 -0.97 -15.21
C LYS A 900 25.06 -0.78 -13.79
N LEU A 901 24.99 0.47 -13.30
CA LEU A 901 24.40 0.76 -11.98
C LEU A 901 22.90 0.45 -11.98
N SER A 902 22.19 0.72 -13.07
CA SER A 902 20.77 0.37 -13.21
C SER A 902 20.58 -1.16 -13.21
N ASP A 903 21.44 -1.92 -13.90
CA ASP A 903 21.42 -3.40 -13.82
C ASP A 903 21.70 -3.89 -12.41
N LYS A 904 22.59 -3.21 -11.68
CA LYS A 904 22.89 -3.54 -10.30
C LYS A 904 21.65 -3.35 -9.42
N ILE A 905 20.90 -2.26 -9.56
CA ILE A 905 19.62 -2.02 -8.85
C ILE A 905 18.65 -3.18 -9.09
N ILE A 906 18.46 -3.57 -10.35
CA ILE A 906 17.47 -4.56 -10.75
C ILE A 906 17.87 -5.98 -10.30
N LYS A 907 19.13 -6.36 -10.49
CA LYS A 907 19.63 -7.73 -10.25
C LYS A 907 20.20 -7.95 -8.86
N GLY A 908 20.46 -6.87 -8.12
CA GLY A 908 21.21 -6.91 -6.87
C GLY A 908 22.68 -7.26 -7.06
N GLY A 909 23.34 -7.59 -5.95
CA GLY A 909 24.68 -8.19 -5.90
C GLY A 909 25.69 -7.46 -5.02
N GLY A 910 26.83 -8.10 -4.73
CA GLY A 910 27.87 -7.57 -3.82
C GLY A 910 29.19 -7.19 -4.50
N GLY A 911 30.22 -6.90 -3.69
CA GLY A 911 31.65 -6.90 -4.08
C GLY A 911 32.30 -5.56 -4.46
N VAL A 912 31.53 -4.48 -4.65
CA VAL A 912 32.07 -3.18 -5.11
C VAL A 912 32.36 -2.20 -3.96
N TRP A 913 31.65 -2.35 -2.85
CA TRP A 913 31.69 -1.47 -1.68
C TRP A 913 31.86 -2.23 -0.35
N GLY A 914 32.09 -3.54 -0.43
CA GLY A 914 32.16 -4.46 0.71
C GLY A 914 31.63 -5.86 0.35
N GLU A 915 31.62 -6.75 1.34
CA GLU A 915 31.11 -8.12 1.21
C GLU A 915 29.57 -8.21 1.22
N GLN A 916 28.90 -7.17 1.72
CA GLN A 916 27.44 -7.11 1.80
C GLN A 916 26.81 -6.93 0.41
N ALA A 917 25.91 -7.83 0.03
CA ALA A 917 25.22 -7.78 -1.25
C ALA A 917 23.99 -6.87 -1.18
N MET A 918 23.75 -6.12 -2.25
CA MET A 918 22.52 -5.34 -2.41
C MET A 918 21.38 -6.25 -2.88
N SER A 919 20.20 -6.14 -2.28
CA SER A 919 19.00 -6.87 -2.69
C SER A 919 18.58 -6.52 -4.13
N ALA A 920 17.97 -7.48 -4.82
CA ALA A 920 17.48 -7.29 -6.18
C ALA A 920 16.14 -6.57 -6.20
N HIS A 921 15.94 -5.68 -7.17
CA HIS A 921 14.68 -4.97 -7.43
C HIS A 921 14.18 -5.26 -8.85
N PRO A 922 13.86 -6.52 -9.19
CA PRO A 922 13.45 -6.92 -10.54
C PRO A 922 12.17 -6.23 -11.02
N GLN A 923 11.38 -5.69 -10.09
CA GLN A 923 10.16 -4.94 -10.35
C GLN A 923 10.40 -3.52 -10.92
N ILE A 924 11.60 -2.95 -10.77
CA ILE A 924 11.91 -1.61 -11.26
C ILE A 924 12.28 -1.71 -12.74
N SER A 925 11.61 -0.93 -13.58
CA SER A 925 11.90 -0.92 -15.01
C SER A 925 13.33 -0.42 -15.26
N LYS A 926 13.93 -0.82 -16.38
CA LYS A 926 15.28 -0.39 -16.72
C LYS A 926 15.41 1.13 -16.83
N ASP A 927 14.36 1.80 -17.26
CA ASP A 927 14.37 3.26 -17.43
C ASP A 927 14.12 4.00 -16.11
N ASP A 928 13.26 3.49 -15.24
CA ASP A 928 13.11 4.02 -13.88
C ASP A 928 14.42 3.89 -13.07
N ALA A 929 15.08 2.74 -13.16
CA ALA A 929 16.37 2.53 -12.51
C ALA A 929 17.45 3.50 -13.01
N LYS A 930 17.43 3.86 -14.30
CA LYS A 930 18.32 4.88 -14.87
C LYS A 930 18.04 6.27 -14.29
N GLU A 931 16.77 6.66 -14.16
CA GLU A 931 16.41 7.94 -13.53
C GLU A 931 16.89 7.99 -12.07
N MET A 932 16.74 6.90 -11.31
CA MET A 932 17.27 6.79 -9.94
C MET A 932 18.79 6.99 -9.91
N VAL A 933 19.53 6.33 -10.81
CA VAL A 933 20.99 6.47 -10.92
C VAL A 933 21.39 7.90 -11.28
N ARG A 934 20.70 8.55 -12.23
CA ARG A 934 20.95 9.95 -12.60
C ARG A 934 20.80 10.88 -11.41
N TYR A 935 19.74 10.71 -10.62
CA TYR A 935 19.59 11.44 -9.36
C TYR A 935 20.76 11.18 -8.42
N ILE A 936 21.16 9.93 -8.18
CA ILE A 936 22.28 9.63 -7.29
C ILE A 936 23.57 10.32 -7.76
N LEU A 937 23.93 10.19 -9.04
CA LEU A 937 25.17 10.76 -9.60
C LEU A 937 25.23 12.28 -9.55
N SER A 938 24.08 12.96 -9.59
CA SER A 938 24.00 14.41 -9.49
C SER A 938 24.47 14.98 -8.13
N LEU A 939 24.42 14.17 -7.07
CA LEU A 939 24.71 14.60 -5.69
C LEU A 939 26.21 14.90 -5.47
N ALA A 940 27.04 14.77 -6.51
CA ALA A 940 28.47 15.04 -6.51
C ALA A 940 28.84 16.53 -6.64
N ASN A 941 27.87 17.44 -6.80
CA ASN A 941 28.07 18.88 -6.98
C ASN A 941 27.42 19.70 -5.83
N GLU A 942 28.16 20.61 -5.19
CA GLU A 942 27.66 21.55 -4.16
C GLU A 942 27.52 22.98 -4.73
N GLN A 943 26.47 23.70 -4.29
CA GLN A 943 26.09 25.11 -4.57
C GLN A 943 26.28 25.60 -6.02
N GLU A 944 25.20 25.56 -6.81
CA GLU A 944 25.19 26.08 -8.17
C GLU A 944 25.23 27.62 -8.20
N LYS A 945 26.10 28.16 -9.06
CA LYS A 945 26.07 29.55 -9.52
C LYS A 945 24.94 29.73 -10.54
N PRO A 946 24.44 30.96 -10.80
CA PRO A 946 23.44 31.17 -11.84
C PRO A 946 23.97 30.66 -13.17
N LYS A 947 23.27 29.69 -13.78
CA LYS A 947 23.66 29.10 -15.07
C LYS A 947 23.50 30.10 -16.21
N TYR A 948 22.56 31.02 -16.07
CA TYR A 948 22.27 32.08 -17.04
C TYR A 948 22.07 33.44 -16.36
N ALA A 949 22.25 34.53 -17.10
CA ALA A 949 22.02 35.89 -16.61
C ALA A 949 20.51 36.19 -16.50
N ALA A 950 20.12 37.13 -15.63
CA ALA A 950 18.73 37.56 -15.46
C ALA A 950 18.07 38.12 -16.73
N LYS A 951 18.87 38.54 -17.72
CA LYS A 951 18.41 38.96 -19.04
C LYS A 951 19.30 38.34 -20.09
N GLY A 952 18.71 37.69 -21.09
CA GLY A 952 19.48 37.00 -22.11
C GLY A 952 18.65 36.51 -23.28
N SER A 953 19.34 35.86 -24.21
CA SER A 953 18.75 35.20 -25.37
C SER A 953 19.25 33.76 -25.38
N TYR A 954 18.33 32.80 -25.53
CA TYR A 954 18.67 31.38 -25.61
C TYR A 954 18.24 30.82 -26.97
N THR A 955 19.20 30.32 -27.74
CA THR A 955 18.90 29.67 -29.02
C THR A 955 18.51 28.22 -28.76
N THR A 956 17.27 27.87 -29.09
CA THR A 956 16.79 26.49 -28.97
C THR A 956 17.53 25.55 -29.91
N GLU A 957 17.63 24.29 -29.52
CA GLU A 957 18.32 23.25 -30.28
C GLU A 957 17.31 22.27 -30.87
N ASN A 958 17.68 21.65 -31.98
CA ASN A 958 16.92 20.50 -32.49
C ASN A 958 17.30 19.27 -31.64
N LYS A 959 16.32 18.70 -30.93
CA LYS A 959 16.49 17.53 -30.06
C LYS A 959 15.89 16.28 -30.71
N ALA A 960 16.48 15.11 -30.43
CA ALA A 960 16.06 13.84 -31.03
C ALA A 960 14.64 13.40 -30.64
N LYS A 961 14.19 13.78 -29.44
CA LYS A 961 12.82 13.55 -28.95
C LYS A 961 12.17 14.89 -28.64
N ALA A 962 10.89 15.01 -28.95
CA ALA A 962 10.12 16.22 -28.69
C ALA A 962 9.93 16.45 -27.19
N GLY A 963 9.96 17.72 -26.79
CA GLY A 963 10.06 18.15 -25.41
C GLY A 963 9.95 19.65 -25.29
N SER A 964 10.00 20.17 -24.07
CA SER A 964 9.71 21.56 -23.76
C SER A 964 10.91 22.23 -23.11
N TYR A 965 11.16 23.48 -23.49
CA TYR A 965 12.13 24.33 -22.80
C TYR A 965 11.46 24.98 -21.59
N VAL A 966 12.00 24.76 -20.40
CA VAL A 966 11.52 25.38 -19.16
C VAL A 966 12.55 26.42 -18.73
N ILE A 967 12.13 27.68 -18.75
CA ILE A 967 12.89 28.80 -18.20
C ILE A 967 12.40 29.00 -16.77
N SER A 968 13.28 28.84 -15.79
CA SER A 968 12.98 29.02 -14.38
C SER A 968 13.83 30.14 -13.79
N ALA A 969 13.24 30.90 -12.88
CA ALA A 969 13.93 31.93 -12.13
C ALA A 969 13.53 31.88 -10.66
N SER A 970 14.49 32.06 -9.76
CA SER A 970 14.23 32.22 -8.33
C SER A 970 15.09 33.30 -7.71
N TYR A 971 14.55 33.85 -6.62
CA TYR A 971 15.25 34.80 -5.77
C TYR A 971 14.98 34.45 -4.30
N THR A 972 16.01 34.59 -3.48
CA THR A 972 15.92 34.48 -2.02
C THR A 972 16.27 35.83 -1.43
N ASP A 973 15.35 36.43 -0.69
CA ASP A 973 15.58 37.71 -0.02
C ASP A 973 16.55 37.57 1.17
N LYS A 974 16.93 38.70 1.77
CA LYS A 974 17.85 38.76 2.91
C LYS A 974 17.17 38.55 4.27
N GLY A 975 15.84 38.39 4.29
CA GLY A 975 15.02 38.37 5.49
C GLY A 975 14.89 39.74 6.18
N LYS A 976 14.04 39.83 7.19
CA LYS A 976 13.81 41.05 7.98
C LYS A 976 13.59 40.79 9.46
N GLY A 977 14.49 41.32 10.29
CA GLY A 977 14.43 41.21 11.74
C GLY A 977 14.55 39.76 12.20
N LYS A 978 13.49 39.22 12.80
CA LYS A 978 13.44 37.82 13.28
C LYS A 978 12.87 36.83 12.24
N ILE A 979 12.39 37.31 11.10
CA ILE A 979 11.89 36.47 10.01
C ILE A 979 13.04 36.29 9.03
N GLY A 980 13.52 35.05 8.90
CA GLY A 980 14.64 34.72 8.01
C GLY A 980 14.29 34.85 6.53
N PRO A 981 15.29 34.63 5.65
CA PRO A 981 15.16 34.66 4.20
C PRO A 981 13.96 33.88 3.65
N ILE A 982 13.27 34.44 2.65
CA ILE A 982 12.19 33.79 1.92
C ILE A 982 12.56 33.70 0.43
N SER A 983 12.32 32.52 -0.15
CA SER A 983 12.51 32.28 -1.57
C SER A 983 11.19 32.30 -2.33
N SER A 984 11.21 32.83 -3.55
CA SER A 984 10.12 32.71 -4.51
C SER A 984 10.65 32.38 -5.88
N SER A 985 9.76 31.95 -6.78
CA SER A 985 10.15 31.54 -8.12
C SER A 985 9.02 31.56 -9.13
N GLU A 986 9.40 31.64 -10.39
CA GLU A 986 8.51 31.46 -11.54
C GLU A 986 9.16 30.52 -12.56
N SER A 987 8.33 29.82 -13.33
CA SER A 987 8.78 29.00 -14.47
C SER A 987 7.83 29.19 -15.66
N ILE A 988 8.40 29.29 -16.86
CA ILE A 988 7.67 29.32 -18.13
C ILE A 988 8.13 28.14 -18.98
N ALA A 989 7.21 27.32 -19.44
CA ALA A 989 7.48 26.25 -20.39
C ALA A 989 7.07 26.65 -21.81
N LEU A 990 8.01 26.56 -22.73
CA LEU A 990 7.78 26.65 -24.17
C LEU A 990 7.78 25.24 -24.73
N ARG A 991 6.64 24.82 -25.28
CA ARG A 991 6.50 23.51 -25.95
C ARG A 991 6.86 23.64 -27.43
N PRO A 992 7.12 22.56 -28.17
CA PRO A 992 7.47 22.67 -29.57
C PRO A 992 6.27 23.21 -30.37
N ALA A 993 6.53 24.04 -31.38
CA ALA A 993 5.49 24.53 -32.28
C ALA A 993 4.78 23.41 -33.06
N LYS A 994 5.31 22.19 -33.03
CA LYS A 994 4.64 20.97 -33.48
C LYS A 994 4.07 20.22 -32.27
N VAL A 995 2.76 20.07 -32.19
CA VAL A 995 2.08 19.36 -31.09
C VAL A 995 1.28 18.19 -31.62
N LYS A 996 1.15 17.13 -30.81
CA LYS A 996 0.22 16.03 -31.13
C LYS A 996 -1.22 16.51 -30.93
N ALA A 997 -2.13 16.12 -31.82
CA ALA A 997 -3.52 16.56 -31.73
C ALA A 997 -4.22 15.99 -30.49
N ASN A 998 -3.84 14.79 -30.04
CA ASN A 998 -4.38 14.12 -28.84
C ASN A 998 -3.94 14.77 -27.51
N SER A 999 -3.09 15.79 -27.55
CA SER A 999 -2.66 16.55 -26.35
C SER A 999 -3.59 17.72 -25.99
N TYR A 1000 -4.86 17.64 -26.41
CA TYR A 1000 -5.89 18.65 -26.15
C TYR A 1000 -6.25 18.72 -24.65
N ASP A 1001 -6.82 19.85 -24.23
CA ASP A 1001 -7.29 20.07 -22.84
C ASP A 1001 -8.76 19.67 -22.64
N ALA A 1002 -9.56 19.73 -23.69
CA ALA A 1002 -10.93 19.23 -23.73
C ALA A 1002 -11.33 18.89 -25.16
N ALA A 1003 -12.26 17.96 -25.31
CA ALA A 1003 -12.79 17.57 -26.62
C ALA A 1003 -14.21 17.03 -26.52
N LYS A 1004 -14.93 17.03 -27.64
CA LYS A 1004 -16.32 16.59 -27.79
C LYS A 1004 -16.50 15.93 -29.17
N GLU A 1005 -17.31 14.87 -29.23
CA GLU A 1005 -17.52 14.07 -30.45
C GLU A 1005 -16.20 13.68 -31.15
N HIS A 1006 -15.28 13.12 -30.36
CA HIS A 1006 -13.98 12.65 -30.83
C HIS A 1006 -13.70 11.24 -30.28
N MET A 1007 -12.77 10.55 -30.91
CA MET A 1007 -12.17 9.32 -30.40
C MET A 1007 -10.66 9.41 -30.61
N ASN A 1008 -9.88 9.04 -29.61
CA ASN A 1008 -8.45 8.82 -29.83
C ASN A 1008 -8.24 7.40 -30.37
N TYR A 1009 -7.49 7.27 -31.46
CA TYR A 1009 -7.26 5.98 -32.12
C TYR A 1009 -5.77 5.75 -32.31
N LYS A 1010 -5.30 4.55 -31.95
CA LYS A 1010 -3.89 4.19 -32.03
C LYS A 1010 -3.53 3.67 -33.44
N VAL A 1011 -2.53 4.28 -34.06
CA VAL A 1011 -1.97 3.90 -35.37
C VAL A 1011 -0.47 3.63 -35.19
N GLY A 1012 -0.10 2.35 -35.04
CA GLY A 1012 1.27 1.97 -34.67
C GLY A 1012 1.62 2.46 -33.27
N ASP A 1013 2.74 3.17 -33.12
CA ASP A 1013 3.18 3.81 -31.86
C ASP A 1013 2.60 5.22 -31.64
N ASN A 1014 1.82 5.74 -32.61
CA ASN A 1014 1.18 7.06 -32.53
C ASN A 1014 -0.32 6.96 -32.24
N GLU A 1015 -0.91 8.05 -31.79
CA GLU A 1015 -2.33 8.16 -31.48
C GLU A 1015 -2.88 9.43 -32.14
N VAL A 1016 -3.98 9.28 -32.88
CA VAL A 1016 -4.61 10.34 -33.68
C VAL A 1016 -5.97 10.70 -33.11
N VAL A 1017 -6.41 11.94 -33.30
CA VAL A 1017 -7.76 12.38 -32.93
C VAL A 1017 -8.70 12.19 -34.10
N VAL A 1018 -9.65 11.28 -33.96
CA VAL A 1018 -10.69 10.98 -34.95
C VAL A 1018 -11.91 11.84 -34.66
N ALA A 1019 -12.33 12.65 -35.64
CA ALA A 1019 -13.57 13.41 -35.60
C ALA A 1019 -14.75 12.47 -35.91
N ILE A 1020 -15.52 12.05 -34.89
CA ILE A 1020 -16.58 11.03 -35.05
C ILE A 1020 -17.93 11.62 -35.46
N ALA A 1021 -18.18 12.90 -35.18
CA ALA A 1021 -19.42 13.58 -35.60
C ALA A 1021 -19.20 15.08 -35.90
N PRO A 1022 -20.04 15.70 -36.75
CA PRO A 1022 -20.02 17.15 -36.95
C PRO A 1022 -20.41 17.89 -35.67
N LYS A 1023 -19.99 19.15 -35.53
CA LYS A 1023 -20.13 19.98 -34.31
C LYS A 1023 -19.32 19.47 -33.11
N GLY A 1024 -18.49 18.45 -33.30
CA GLY A 1024 -17.43 18.08 -32.37
C GLY A 1024 -16.27 19.07 -32.38
N TYR A 1025 -15.38 18.95 -31.42
CA TYR A 1025 -14.15 19.71 -31.36
C TYR A 1025 -13.09 19.03 -30.50
N PHE A 1026 -11.84 19.47 -30.66
CA PHE A 1026 -10.83 19.40 -29.60
C PHE A 1026 -10.25 20.81 -29.39
N MET A 1027 -9.73 21.11 -28.19
CA MET A 1027 -9.29 22.45 -27.85
C MET A 1027 -7.96 22.47 -27.07
N PHE A 1028 -7.19 23.55 -27.23
CA PHE A 1028 -6.01 23.86 -26.43
C PHE A 1028 -6.19 25.17 -25.67
N LYS A 1029 -5.94 25.15 -24.36
CA LYS A 1029 -6.17 26.28 -23.46
C LYS A 1029 -4.98 27.23 -23.45
N ASP A 1030 -5.23 28.53 -23.35
CA ASP A 1030 -4.21 29.57 -23.10
C ASP A 1030 -3.04 29.56 -24.11
N VAL A 1031 -3.32 29.33 -25.40
CA VAL A 1031 -2.32 29.28 -26.48
C VAL A 1031 -2.01 30.68 -26.98
N ASP A 1032 -0.74 31.07 -26.89
CA ASP A 1032 -0.24 32.32 -27.48
C ASP A 1032 -0.07 32.18 -29.00
N LEU A 1033 -0.81 32.97 -29.77
CA LEU A 1033 -0.73 32.99 -31.24
C LEU A 1033 0.17 34.10 -31.78
N SER A 1034 0.81 34.89 -30.91
CA SER A 1034 1.73 35.95 -31.32
C SER A 1034 2.83 35.39 -32.23
N GLY A 1035 2.97 35.98 -33.42
CA GLY A 1035 3.95 35.58 -34.43
C GLY A 1035 3.62 34.32 -35.23
N VAL A 1036 2.45 33.71 -35.04
CA VAL A 1036 1.95 32.58 -35.86
C VAL A 1036 1.17 33.12 -37.06
N GLY A 1037 1.57 32.73 -38.28
CA GLY A 1037 0.94 33.20 -39.53
C GLY A 1037 0.09 32.14 -40.24
N SER A 1038 0.37 30.86 -40.00
CA SER A 1038 -0.42 29.75 -40.54
C SER A 1038 -0.36 28.55 -39.62
N LEU A 1039 -1.31 27.63 -39.82
CA LEU A 1039 -1.36 26.36 -39.11
C LEU A 1039 -1.32 25.23 -40.13
N SER A 1040 -0.54 24.18 -39.85
CA SER A 1040 -0.55 22.93 -40.61
C SER A 1040 -1.07 21.78 -39.75
N ALA A 1041 -1.78 20.85 -40.35
CA ALA A 1041 -2.25 19.63 -39.70
C ALA A 1041 -1.90 18.43 -40.58
N PHE A 1042 -1.55 17.29 -39.97
CA PHE A 1042 -1.49 16.03 -40.70
C PHE A 1042 -2.84 15.34 -40.61
N ALA A 1043 -3.56 15.36 -41.73
CA ALA A 1043 -4.91 14.84 -41.84
C ALA A 1043 -4.93 13.49 -42.54
N ILE A 1044 -5.77 12.59 -42.04
CA ILE A 1044 -6.01 11.25 -42.57
C ILE A 1044 -7.51 11.10 -42.84
N ALA A 1045 -7.85 10.97 -44.11
CA ALA A 1045 -9.19 10.75 -44.63
C ALA A 1045 -9.17 9.71 -45.77
N SER A 1046 -8.22 8.77 -45.76
CA SER A 1046 -7.95 7.80 -46.84
C SER A 1046 -8.51 6.38 -46.58
N ASN A 1047 -9.12 6.13 -45.43
CA ASN A 1047 -9.73 4.84 -45.07
C ASN A 1047 -11.23 4.84 -45.44
N PRO A 1048 -11.82 3.75 -45.96
CA PRO A 1048 -13.27 3.63 -46.22
C PRO A 1048 -14.21 3.98 -45.05
N GLN A 1049 -13.73 3.93 -43.81
CA GLN A 1049 -14.46 4.27 -42.58
C GLN A 1049 -14.53 5.78 -42.29
N VAL A 1050 -13.81 6.60 -43.06
CA VAL A 1050 -13.84 8.07 -42.99
C VAL A 1050 -14.37 8.67 -44.29
N GLN A 1051 -14.91 9.89 -44.22
CA GLN A 1051 -15.63 10.52 -45.36
C GLN A 1051 -15.11 11.93 -45.75
N GLY A 1052 -14.05 12.42 -45.10
CA GLY A 1052 -13.61 13.80 -45.20
C GLY A 1052 -14.57 14.80 -44.53
N GLY A 1053 -14.12 16.04 -44.35
CA GLY A 1053 -14.87 17.13 -43.71
C GLY A 1053 -14.03 18.40 -43.62
N ILE A 1054 -14.52 19.37 -42.85
CA ILE A 1054 -13.87 20.65 -42.62
C ILE A 1054 -13.40 20.74 -41.17
N LEU A 1055 -12.18 21.24 -40.97
CA LEU A 1055 -11.63 21.59 -39.67
C LEU A 1055 -11.53 23.13 -39.58
N ASP A 1056 -12.40 23.72 -38.78
CA ASP A 1056 -12.38 25.15 -38.48
C ASP A 1056 -11.52 25.42 -37.23
N ILE A 1057 -10.69 26.45 -37.30
CA ILE A 1057 -9.85 26.93 -36.19
C ILE A 1057 -10.52 28.17 -35.62
N ARG A 1058 -10.92 28.12 -34.35
CA ARG A 1058 -11.72 29.16 -33.68
C ARG A 1058 -11.08 29.62 -32.37
N THR A 1059 -11.31 30.86 -31.99
CA THR A 1059 -10.81 31.40 -30.71
C THR A 1059 -11.93 31.59 -29.67
N GLY A 1060 -11.60 31.39 -28.41
CA GLY A 1060 -12.45 31.63 -27.23
C GLY A 1060 -13.51 30.56 -26.95
N SER A 1061 -14.22 30.05 -27.96
CA SER A 1061 -15.21 28.98 -27.79
C SER A 1061 -15.41 28.16 -29.07
N ALA A 1062 -16.09 27.02 -28.96
CA ALA A 1062 -16.46 26.18 -30.11
C ALA A 1062 -17.39 26.89 -31.12
N THR A 1063 -18.05 27.99 -30.73
CA THR A 1063 -18.87 28.84 -31.61
C THR A 1063 -18.22 30.22 -31.84
N GLY A 1064 -16.96 30.40 -31.45
CA GLY A 1064 -16.22 31.65 -31.59
C GLY A 1064 -15.85 31.96 -33.05
N PRO A 1065 -15.22 33.12 -33.29
CA PRO A 1065 -14.82 33.53 -34.63
C PRO A 1065 -13.83 32.53 -35.25
N VAL A 1066 -14.06 32.18 -36.52
CA VAL A 1066 -13.15 31.35 -37.31
C VAL A 1066 -11.96 32.19 -37.74
N ILE A 1067 -10.76 31.76 -37.37
CA ILE A 1067 -9.51 32.40 -37.74
C ILE A 1067 -8.79 31.65 -38.88
N GLY A 1068 -9.17 30.41 -39.18
CA GLY A 1068 -8.66 29.65 -40.32
C GLY A 1068 -9.49 28.38 -40.55
N THR A 1069 -9.47 27.86 -41.77
CA THR A 1069 -10.28 26.70 -42.17
C THR A 1069 -9.46 25.75 -43.03
N MET A 1070 -9.58 24.44 -42.79
CA MET A 1070 -8.95 23.39 -43.58
C MET A 1070 -10.01 22.46 -44.18
N ASP A 1071 -10.03 22.32 -45.51
CA ASP A 1071 -10.87 21.37 -46.23
C ASP A 1071 -10.15 20.03 -46.39
N ILE A 1072 -10.66 18.99 -45.72
CA ILE A 1072 -10.07 17.64 -45.67
C ILE A 1072 -10.92 16.72 -46.55
N LYS A 1073 -10.44 16.45 -47.76
CA LYS A 1073 -11.16 15.61 -48.73
C LYS A 1073 -10.92 14.13 -48.45
N PHE A 1074 -11.89 13.30 -48.79
CA PHE A 1074 -11.67 11.86 -48.83
C PHE A 1074 -10.48 11.54 -49.76
N GLY A 1075 -9.59 10.65 -49.32
CA GLY A 1075 -8.30 10.37 -49.96
C GLY A 1075 -7.11 11.16 -49.40
N THR A 1076 -7.32 12.17 -48.54
CA THR A 1076 -6.21 12.91 -47.91
C THR A 1076 -5.42 11.99 -46.97
N MET A 1077 -4.09 11.93 -47.16
CA MET A 1077 -3.16 11.32 -46.21
C MET A 1077 -1.86 12.13 -46.25
N GLY A 1078 -1.81 13.23 -45.49
CA GLY A 1078 -0.68 14.15 -45.58
C GLY A 1078 -0.89 15.45 -44.81
N SER A 1079 0.12 16.32 -44.90
CA SER A 1079 0.07 17.66 -44.31
C SER A 1079 -0.79 18.60 -45.16
N ILE A 1080 -1.73 19.28 -44.52
CA ILE A 1080 -2.51 20.39 -45.07
C ILE A 1080 -2.23 21.65 -44.26
N SER A 1081 -2.35 22.83 -44.87
CA SER A 1081 -2.04 24.10 -44.22
C SER A 1081 -3.09 25.16 -44.55
N THR A 1082 -3.34 26.07 -43.62
CA THR A 1082 -4.21 27.23 -43.84
C THR A 1082 -3.61 28.47 -43.18
N PRO A 1083 -3.63 29.66 -43.82
CA PRO A 1083 -3.31 30.90 -43.14
C PRO A 1083 -4.30 31.15 -42.01
N ILE A 1084 -3.84 31.74 -40.92
CA ILE A 1084 -4.73 32.15 -39.83
C ILE A 1084 -4.77 33.67 -39.70
N GLN A 1085 -5.92 34.21 -39.28
CA GLN A 1085 -6.05 35.63 -38.96
C GLN A 1085 -5.10 35.99 -37.81
N LYS A 1086 -4.39 37.13 -37.97
CA LYS A 1086 -3.44 37.61 -36.98
C LYS A 1086 -4.13 37.80 -35.64
N THR A 1087 -3.69 37.04 -34.64
CA THR A 1087 -4.20 37.05 -33.28
C THR A 1087 -3.01 37.22 -32.34
N ASP A 1088 -2.94 38.33 -31.63
CA ASP A 1088 -1.86 38.60 -30.68
C ASP A 1088 -2.29 38.19 -29.25
N GLY A 1089 -1.40 37.54 -28.52
CA GLY A 1089 -1.62 37.08 -27.14
C GLY A 1089 -2.23 35.69 -27.00
N LYS A 1090 -2.53 35.32 -25.75
CA LYS A 1090 -3.07 34.01 -25.36
C LYS A 1090 -4.57 33.93 -25.59
N VAL A 1091 -5.02 32.85 -26.22
CA VAL A 1091 -6.42 32.53 -26.46
C VAL A 1091 -6.68 31.04 -26.29
N ASP A 1092 -7.91 30.67 -25.93
CA ASP A 1092 -8.35 29.28 -26.05
C ASP A 1092 -8.63 28.97 -27.53
N LEU A 1093 -7.96 27.93 -28.06
CA LEU A 1093 -8.00 27.57 -29.46
C LEU A 1093 -8.81 26.29 -29.67
N TYR A 1094 -9.91 26.39 -30.41
CA TYR A 1094 -10.83 25.30 -30.71
C TYR A 1094 -10.65 24.84 -32.16
N PHE A 1095 -10.63 23.53 -32.37
CA PHE A 1095 -10.59 22.88 -33.68
C PHE A 1095 -11.92 22.16 -33.88
N THR A 1096 -12.86 22.78 -34.59
CA THR A 1096 -14.24 22.29 -34.70
C THR A 1096 -14.47 21.54 -36.01
N PHE A 1097 -15.25 20.46 -35.94
CA PHE A 1097 -15.50 19.57 -37.07
C PHE A 1097 -16.81 19.94 -37.78
N HIS A 1098 -16.77 20.09 -39.10
CA HIS A 1098 -17.93 20.46 -39.90
C HIS A 1098 -18.07 19.57 -41.14
N LYS A 1099 -19.31 19.23 -41.50
CA LYS A 1099 -19.69 18.62 -42.79
C LYS A 1099 -21.18 18.83 -43.03
N ASP A 1100 -21.57 19.33 -44.20
CA ASP A 1100 -22.95 19.71 -44.49
C ASP A 1100 -23.90 18.50 -44.63
N ALA A 1101 -23.38 17.35 -45.08
CA ALA A 1101 -24.12 16.10 -45.21
C ALA A 1101 -23.26 14.89 -44.79
N PRO A 1102 -23.23 14.53 -43.49
CA PRO A 1102 -22.48 13.37 -43.00
C PRO A 1102 -23.21 12.06 -43.28
N GLU A 1103 -22.50 11.08 -43.82
CA GLU A 1103 -22.94 9.68 -43.87
C GLU A 1103 -23.00 9.09 -42.45
N ALA A 1104 -24.12 8.46 -42.09
CA ALA A 1104 -24.31 7.87 -40.77
C ALA A 1104 -23.32 6.70 -40.54
N GLY A 1105 -22.70 6.65 -39.35
CA GLY A 1105 -21.77 5.59 -38.96
C GLY A 1105 -20.34 5.75 -39.49
N LYS A 1106 -20.02 6.80 -40.28
CA LYS A 1106 -18.66 7.10 -40.73
C LYS A 1106 -18.08 8.32 -40.02
N ALA A 1107 -16.85 8.20 -39.52
CA ALA A 1107 -16.11 9.34 -38.99
C ALA A 1107 -15.75 10.34 -40.10
N LEU A 1108 -15.47 11.59 -39.76
CA LEU A 1108 -15.15 12.63 -40.75
C LEU A 1108 -13.72 12.47 -41.26
N PHE A 1109 -12.74 12.62 -40.37
CA PHE A 1109 -11.31 12.53 -40.65
C PHE A 1109 -10.55 12.31 -39.33
N ALA A 1110 -9.27 12.00 -39.40
CA ALA A 1110 -8.38 11.97 -38.24
C ALA A 1110 -7.25 12.99 -38.38
N ILE A 1111 -6.82 13.57 -37.25
CA ILE A 1111 -5.70 14.49 -37.16
C ILE A 1111 -4.62 13.87 -36.26
N ASP A 1112 -3.40 13.77 -36.76
CA ASP A 1112 -2.26 13.23 -36.00
C ASP A 1112 -1.56 14.35 -35.20
N TRP A 1113 -1.08 15.38 -35.90
CA TRP A 1113 -0.39 16.51 -35.28
C TRP A 1113 -0.81 17.84 -35.90
N LEU A 1114 -0.54 18.90 -35.15
CA LEU A 1114 -0.69 20.30 -35.56
C LEU A 1114 0.67 20.99 -35.49
N GLN A 1115 0.94 21.88 -36.44
CA GLN A 1115 2.15 22.70 -36.51
C GLN A 1115 1.75 24.16 -36.61
N PHE A 1116 2.23 24.96 -35.66
CA PHE A 1116 2.08 26.41 -35.65
C PHE A 1116 3.26 27.03 -36.40
N ASN A 1117 3.00 27.56 -37.60
CA ASN A 1117 4.05 28.12 -38.45
C ASN A 1117 4.22 29.60 -38.16
N ARG A 1118 5.48 30.01 -37.97
CA ARG A 1118 5.81 31.41 -37.79
C ARG A 1118 5.43 32.22 -39.04
N ALA A 1119 4.87 33.41 -38.86
CA ALA A 1119 4.70 34.35 -39.96
C ALA A 1119 6.09 34.64 -40.57
N ALA A 1120 6.19 34.67 -41.90
CA ALA A 1120 7.38 35.19 -42.55
C ALA A 1120 7.58 36.64 -42.07
N MET A 1121 8.77 36.96 -41.57
CA MET A 1121 9.11 38.34 -41.17
C MET A 1121 9.10 39.28 -42.37
#